data_AF-A0A022W1Z0-F1
#
_entry.id   AF-A0A022W1Z0-F1
#
_cell.length_a   1.000
_cell.length_b   1.000
_cell.length_c   1.000
_cell.angle_alpha   90.00
_cell.angle_beta   90.00
_cell.angle_gamma   90.00
#
_symmetry.space_group_name_H-M   'P 1'
#
loop_
_entity.id
_entity.type
_entity.pdbx_description
1 polymer ?
#
loop_
_entity_poly.entity_id
_entity_poly.type
_entity_poly.pdbx_seq_one_letter_code
_entity_poly.pdbx_strand_id
1 'polypeptide(L)'
;MRLTLPSSNDVPFQVSVASKSTGYYVALQHASRSGYKIKVTALDLAKGKQTGSQYTLNSDTEVFGPESILLVGRNAAAPLIAWTDKANTVLKINVLGSNTIESIKVEHEGVRHIKIHVSQSSSGPAHFLVEYRTDSASWADVYHINIKTTSITKAYSLPKIQGHSVITAGTNTNNENLYFTRITPTEVIIYSSVSDKAQGTWKTSEVLPEKSQNAVSEVVALESGVSVRFAQVEESGDWSLVLNGKLQWTRPESLTEAIAAAWTDLNDGVTLARELEVEGHQSVPMAYAHRLIRHLKAIQQGFPDWLMEMPMRVLTSFMPSDISDLIQFGLGQQIILATRTGRVAALDSGRHGKVMWNIKAVENDLDWGVKAITTQLGLATVHVDDGSTLQVNITTGEVTSRTPPTQKVASIAFVPDGAADFKVGVEEHGVPTESAYVNGIDAFLVTRSGDKRILGWNTSKSKAPMWEFTVPEGQKIIHATARPAHDPVASVGKVLGDRSVLYKYLNHNLALITATGESTVDFYLLDGVSGQILHTARYTNVDITQPIASVISENWFAYSFWADTSEVSAAKGYQLIVSELYESSTPNDRGVLGDAANYSSITNITMPHVISQAYMIPEAISNMAVTQTRQGISIRQLLCTLPASRSIVGIPRPILDPRRPVGRDPTAQEAEEGLMKYNPNLEFDPKWHLTHSRDVMGIQHVESSPTLLESTTLIFSYGFDIFGTRLAPSQPFDILDKGFSKIQLLLTVVALMAGVSALAPLARSKQVNLQWKSS
;
A
#
# COMPACT_ATOMS: atom_id res chain seq x y z
N MET A 1 32.85 13.04 19.47
CA MET A 1 34.26 13.12 19.89
C MET A 1 35.12 12.82 18.66
N ARG A 2 35.82 13.81 18.08
CA ARG A 2 36.70 13.60 16.92
C ARG A 2 37.99 12.94 17.40
N LEU A 3 38.10 11.63 17.19
CA LEU A 3 39.36 10.90 17.34
C LEU A 3 40.32 11.40 16.25
N THR A 4 41.41 12.06 16.62
CA THR A 4 42.55 12.29 15.73
C THR A 4 43.16 10.94 15.38
N LEU A 5 42.84 10.42 14.21
CA LEU A 5 43.46 9.22 13.65
C LEU A 5 44.91 9.56 13.25
N PRO A 6 45.89 8.65 13.46
CA PRO A 6 47.23 8.83 12.94
C PRO A 6 47.19 8.88 11.41
N SER A 7 48.18 9.56 10.83
CA SER A 7 48.49 9.56 9.40
C SER A 7 48.94 8.17 8.90
N SER A 8 48.05 7.17 8.91
CA SER A 8 48.32 5.83 8.39
C SER A 8 47.30 5.42 7.32
N ASN A 9 47.76 4.63 6.35
CA ASN A 9 46.95 3.98 5.31
C ASN A 9 46.04 2.87 5.88
N ASP A 10 45.59 2.98 7.14
CA ASP A 10 44.76 1.98 7.80
C ASP A 10 43.28 2.28 7.53
N VAL A 11 42.50 1.25 7.17
CA VAL A 11 41.04 1.37 6.97
C VAL A 11 40.34 1.16 8.30
N PRO A 12 39.60 2.15 8.85
CA PRO A 12 38.81 1.97 10.05
C PRO A 12 37.77 0.87 9.87
N PHE A 13 37.66 -0.06 10.82
CA PHE A 13 36.67 -1.14 10.75
C PHE A 13 35.62 -1.03 11.85
N GLN A 14 35.98 -1.22 13.13
CA GLN A 14 35.03 -1.20 14.24
C GLN A 14 35.69 -0.83 15.57
N VAL A 15 34.92 -0.24 16.49
CA VAL A 15 35.29 -0.09 17.92
C VAL A 15 34.52 -1.11 18.74
N SER A 16 35.24 -1.90 19.55
CA SER A 16 34.67 -2.76 20.59
C SER A 16 34.86 -2.14 21.97
N VAL A 17 33.84 -2.19 22.82
CA VAL A 17 33.89 -1.67 24.18
C VAL A 17 34.08 -2.85 25.13
N ALA A 18 35.22 -2.87 25.81
CA ALA A 18 35.57 -3.92 26.78
C ALA A 18 35.07 -3.56 28.18
N SER A 19 35.12 -2.29 28.57
CA SER A 19 34.66 -1.83 29.87
C SER A 19 34.30 -0.35 29.80
N LYS A 20 33.86 0.24 30.93
CA LYS A 20 33.62 1.70 31.02
C LYS A 20 34.87 2.54 30.73
N SER A 21 36.08 1.99 30.91
CA SER A 21 37.34 2.70 30.73
C SER A 21 38.16 2.22 29.53
N THR A 22 37.92 1.01 29.03
CA THR A 22 38.74 0.39 27.98
C THR A 22 37.92 0.07 26.74
N GLY A 23 38.38 0.55 25.59
CA GLY A 23 37.87 0.18 24.27
C GLY A 23 39.01 -0.32 23.37
N TYR A 24 38.66 -1.08 22.34
CA TYR A 24 39.59 -1.54 21.31
C TYR A 24 39.13 -1.03 19.96
N TYR A 25 40.00 -0.29 19.29
CA TYR A 25 39.82 0.14 17.92
C TYR A 25 40.48 -0.86 16.97
N VAL A 26 39.68 -1.44 16.09
CA VAL A 26 40.10 -2.38 15.07
C VAL A 26 40.17 -1.66 13.72
N ALA A 27 41.33 -1.78 13.06
CA ALA A 27 41.56 -1.26 11.73
C ALA A 27 42.21 -2.32 10.84
N LEU A 28 41.98 -2.23 9.54
CA LEU A 28 42.55 -3.11 8.53
C LEU A 28 43.75 -2.40 7.88
N GLN A 29 44.94 -2.95 8.08
CA GLN A 29 46.19 -2.43 7.53
C GLN A 29 46.53 -3.20 6.25
N HIS A 30 46.68 -2.51 5.12
CA HIS A 30 47.00 -3.13 3.84
C HIS A 30 48.36 -3.85 3.87
N ALA A 31 48.39 -5.12 3.46
CA ALA A 31 49.61 -5.90 3.28
C ALA A 31 50.02 -5.99 1.80
N SER A 32 51.28 -6.32 1.51
CA SER A 32 51.89 -6.23 0.18
C SER A 32 51.32 -7.17 -0.91
N ARG A 33 50.33 -8.02 -0.61
CA ARG A 33 49.74 -9.02 -1.54
C ARG A 33 48.20 -9.08 -1.42
N SER A 34 47.50 -7.95 -1.58
CA SER A 34 46.03 -7.82 -1.61
C SER A 34 45.24 -8.21 -0.36
N GLY A 35 45.88 -8.75 0.69
CA GLY A 35 45.25 -9.03 1.98
C GLY A 35 45.50 -7.94 3.02
N TYR A 36 44.78 -8.02 4.14
CA TYR A 36 44.86 -7.08 5.25
C TYR A 36 45.37 -7.76 6.52
N LYS A 37 46.22 -7.05 7.26
CA LYS A 37 46.53 -7.37 8.65
C LYS A 37 45.56 -6.64 9.56
N ILE A 38 45.06 -7.33 10.58
CA ILE A 38 44.17 -6.71 11.57
C ILE A 38 45.04 -5.99 12.60
N LYS A 39 44.87 -4.68 12.72
CA LYS A 39 45.55 -3.83 13.70
C LYS A 39 44.58 -3.48 14.81
N VAL A 40 44.97 -3.77 16.05
CA VAL A 40 44.16 -3.47 17.24
C VAL A 40 44.88 -2.43 18.08
N THR A 41 44.15 -1.37 18.45
CA THR A 41 44.65 -0.28 19.28
C THR A 41 43.78 -0.13 20.51
N ALA A 42 44.37 -0.22 21.70
CA ALA A 42 43.65 0.00 22.96
C ALA A 42 43.43 1.51 23.20
N LEU A 43 42.22 1.84 23.63
CA LEU A 43 41.72 3.19 23.89
C LEU A 43 41.31 3.31 25.37
N ASP A 44 41.77 4.39 26.01
CA ASP A 44 41.19 4.88 27.26
C ASP A 44 39.94 5.70 26.91
N LEU A 45 38.77 5.15 27.18
CA LEU A 45 37.49 5.78 26.85
C LEU A 45 37.21 7.02 27.73
N ALA A 46 37.78 7.10 28.93
CA ALA A 46 37.60 8.25 29.82
C ALA A 46 38.46 9.44 29.38
N LYS A 47 39.67 9.19 28.87
CA LYS A 47 40.60 10.24 28.42
C LYS A 47 40.55 10.50 26.92
N GLY A 48 39.89 9.64 26.14
CA GLY A 48 39.85 9.72 24.68
C GLY A 48 41.22 9.56 24.01
N LYS A 49 42.16 8.88 24.68
CA LYS A 49 43.55 8.71 24.22
C LYS A 49 43.89 7.23 24.08
N GLN A 50 44.81 6.93 23.17
CA GLN A 50 45.39 5.60 23.07
C GLN A 50 46.22 5.30 24.33
N THR A 51 46.11 4.09 24.87
CA THR A 51 46.85 3.66 26.08
C THR A 51 48.27 3.14 25.78
N GLY A 52 48.70 3.20 24.52
CA GLY A 52 50.02 2.73 24.07
C GLY A 52 50.11 1.24 23.76
N SER A 53 49.09 0.43 24.09
CA SER A 53 48.99 -0.97 23.68
C SER A 53 48.41 -1.06 22.26
N GLN A 54 49.29 -1.33 21.30
CA GLN A 54 48.95 -1.58 19.89
C GLN A 54 49.64 -2.85 19.43
N TYR A 55 48.90 -3.70 18.74
CA TYR A 55 49.42 -4.94 18.18
C TYR A 55 48.73 -5.25 16.86
N THR A 56 49.41 -6.04 16.03
CA THR A 56 48.94 -6.47 14.72
C THR A 56 48.81 -7.98 14.69
N LEU A 57 47.65 -8.47 14.28
CA LEU A 57 47.36 -9.88 14.08
C LEU A 57 47.71 -10.27 12.63
N ASN A 58 48.35 -11.42 12.47
CA ASN A 58 48.75 -11.89 11.16
C ASN A 58 47.56 -12.58 10.46
N SER A 59 46.96 -11.88 9.49
CA SER A 59 45.74 -12.29 8.79
C SER A 59 45.78 -12.01 7.28
N ASP A 60 46.95 -11.67 6.75
CA ASP A 60 47.18 -11.20 5.38
C ASP A 60 46.92 -12.25 4.29
N THR A 61 46.78 -13.52 4.67
CA THR A 61 46.41 -14.62 3.77
C THR A 61 44.92 -14.97 3.80
N GLU A 62 44.14 -14.40 4.73
CA GLU A 62 42.76 -14.80 5.01
C GLU A 62 41.77 -13.64 4.92
N VAL A 63 42.19 -12.43 5.30
CA VAL A 63 41.33 -11.24 5.33
C VAL A 63 41.58 -10.43 4.07
N PHE A 64 40.60 -10.43 3.17
CA PHE A 64 40.65 -9.67 1.90
C PHE A 64 39.78 -8.41 1.93
N GLY A 65 39.02 -8.22 3.01
CA GLY A 65 38.18 -7.06 3.23
C GLY A 65 37.32 -7.19 4.50
N PRO A 66 36.50 -6.15 4.80
CA PRO A 66 35.51 -6.13 5.89
C PRO A 66 34.66 -7.40 6.01
N GLU A 67 34.24 -7.96 4.88
CA GLU A 67 33.38 -9.15 4.75
C GLU A 67 34.06 -10.46 5.20
N SER A 68 35.40 -10.47 5.30
CA SER A 68 36.15 -11.64 5.79
C SER A 68 36.08 -11.78 7.32
N ILE A 69 35.67 -10.73 8.04
CA ILE A 69 35.54 -10.73 9.50
C ILE A 69 34.13 -11.18 9.88
N LEU A 70 34.03 -12.26 10.66
CA LEU A 70 32.75 -12.85 11.08
C LEU A 70 32.10 -12.08 12.23
N LEU A 71 32.92 -11.59 13.16
CA LEU A 71 32.44 -10.87 14.34
C LEU A 71 33.56 -10.02 14.95
N VAL A 72 33.21 -8.81 15.38
CA VAL A 72 33.93 -8.07 16.42
C VAL A 72 33.00 -7.92 17.62
N GLY A 73 33.20 -8.80 18.59
CA GLY A 73 32.34 -8.98 19.75
C GLY A 73 32.34 -7.77 20.67
N ARG A 74 31.17 -7.44 21.20
CA ARG A 74 30.93 -6.38 22.19
C ARG A 74 30.84 -6.91 23.63
N ASN A 75 31.17 -8.19 23.84
CA ASN A 75 31.16 -8.77 25.18
C ASN A 75 32.24 -8.10 26.03
N ALA A 76 31.83 -7.32 27.03
CA ALA A 76 32.74 -6.60 27.90
C ALA A 76 33.69 -7.54 28.68
N ALA A 77 33.22 -8.73 29.07
CA ALA A 77 34.02 -9.67 29.85
C ALA A 77 35.23 -10.21 29.07
N ALA A 78 35.07 -10.44 27.77
CA ALA A 78 36.13 -10.90 26.87
C ALA A 78 35.78 -10.51 25.42
N PRO A 79 36.07 -9.26 25.00
CA PRO A 79 35.80 -8.83 23.64
C PRO A 79 36.69 -9.62 22.69
N LEU A 80 36.15 -10.09 21.57
CA LEU A 80 36.86 -10.97 20.65
C LEU A 80 36.68 -10.52 19.21
N ILE A 81 37.63 -10.88 18.36
CA ILE A 81 37.49 -10.78 16.91
C ILE A 81 37.68 -12.17 16.31
N ALA A 82 36.88 -12.49 15.30
CA ALA A 82 36.94 -13.78 14.64
C ALA A 82 36.84 -13.64 13.12
N TRP A 83 37.60 -14.46 12.42
CA TRP A 83 37.61 -14.57 10.97
C TRP A 83 37.91 -16.02 10.58
N THR A 84 37.76 -16.34 9.29
CA THR A 84 37.96 -17.69 8.77
C THR A 84 38.82 -17.65 7.52
N ASP A 85 39.41 -18.78 7.17
CA ASP A 85 39.97 -18.98 5.83
C ASP A 85 38.85 -19.02 4.77
N LYS A 86 39.23 -18.80 3.51
CA LYS A 86 38.28 -18.74 2.38
C LYS A 86 37.45 -20.02 2.20
N ALA A 87 37.93 -21.17 2.67
CA ALA A 87 37.25 -22.45 2.57
C ALA A 87 36.38 -22.80 3.79
N ASN A 88 36.29 -21.93 4.81
CA ASN A 88 35.58 -22.19 6.07
C ASN A 88 36.06 -23.46 6.80
N THR A 89 37.36 -23.76 6.74
CA THR A 89 37.96 -24.95 7.35
C THR A 89 38.66 -24.66 8.68
N VAL A 90 39.09 -23.42 8.90
CA VAL A 90 39.78 -23.00 10.13
C VAL A 90 39.20 -21.68 10.60
N LEU A 91 38.54 -21.73 11.76
CA LEU A 91 38.06 -20.55 12.48
C LEU A 91 39.20 -19.99 13.33
N LYS A 92 39.55 -18.72 13.11
CA LYS A 92 40.55 -18.01 13.91
C LYS A 92 39.88 -17.01 14.84
N ILE A 93 40.30 -17.01 16.09
CA ILE A 93 39.75 -16.15 17.14
C ILE A 93 40.89 -15.48 17.91
N ASN A 94 40.76 -14.18 18.12
CA ASN A 94 41.62 -13.42 19.01
C ASN A 94 40.78 -12.73 20.08
N VAL A 95 41.15 -12.91 21.35
CA VAL A 95 40.60 -12.13 22.45
C VAL A 95 41.30 -10.77 22.47
N LEU A 96 40.53 -9.70 22.31
CA LEU A 96 41.06 -8.34 22.22
C LEU A 96 41.72 -7.94 23.56
N GLY A 97 42.97 -7.48 23.48
CA GLY A 97 43.88 -7.32 24.61
C GLY A 97 45.06 -8.29 24.60
N SER A 98 45.02 -9.33 23.75
CA SER A 98 46.11 -10.29 23.52
C SER A 98 46.57 -10.28 22.06
N ASN A 99 47.83 -10.65 21.81
CA ASN A 99 48.36 -10.91 20.46
C ASN A 99 48.24 -12.40 20.04
N THR A 100 47.66 -13.25 20.89
CA THR A 100 47.50 -14.68 20.62
C THR A 100 46.32 -14.95 19.70
N ILE A 101 46.54 -15.79 18.69
CA ILE A 101 45.48 -16.24 17.77
C ILE A 101 45.23 -17.73 18.03
N GLU A 102 44.02 -18.05 18.46
CA GLU A 102 43.56 -19.44 18.57
C GLU A 102 42.98 -19.89 17.24
N SER A 103 43.37 -21.09 16.78
CA SER A 103 42.89 -21.68 15.53
C SER A 103 42.09 -22.94 15.82
N ILE A 104 40.80 -22.90 15.50
CA ILE A 104 39.85 -24.00 15.71
C ILE A 104 39.58 -24.65 14.35
N LYS A 105 39.91 -25.94 14.24
CA LYS A 105 39.62 -26.71 13.03
C LYS A 105 38.12 -27.03 12.97
N VAL A 106 37.50 -26.72 11.83
CA VAL A 106 36.09 -27.07 11.59
C VAL A 106 36.03 -28.57 11.26
N GLU A 107 35.33 -29.33 12.12
CA GLU A 107 35.33 -30.81 12.07
C GLU A 107 34.59 -31.39 10.86
N HIS A 108 33.68 -30.65 10.24
CA HIS A 108 32.87 -31.11 9.12
C HIS A 108 33.21 -30.38 7.82
N GLU A 109 33.30 -31.15 6.73
CA GLU A 109 33.49 -30.60 5.38
C GLU A 109 32.18 -29.99 4.84
N GLY A 110 32.32 -29.01 3.94
CA GLY A 110 31.18 -28.39 3.24
C GLY A 110 30.45 -27.29 4.02
N VAL A 111 31.05 -26.73 5.08
CA VAL A 111 30.47 -25.58 5.81
C VAL A 111 30.44 -24.35 4.90
N ARG A 112 29.24 -23.80 4.70
CA ARG A 112 29.00 -22.61 3.87
C ARG A 112 28.94 -21.33 4.69
N HIS A 113 28.47 -21.43 5.93
CA HIS A 113 28.25 -20.27 6.78
C HIS A 113 28.66 -20.57 8.23
N ILE A 114 29.39 -19.63 8.83
CA ILE A 114 29.80 -19.65 10.23
C ILE A 114 29.28 -18.36 10.87
N LYS A 115 28.53 -18.47 11.98
CA LYS A 115 28.04 -17.31 12.74
C LYS A 115 28.44 -17.44 14.19
N ILE A 116 28.90 -16.35 14.80
CA ILE A 116 29.32 -16.35 16.20
C ILE A 116 28.33 -15.53 17.03
N HIS A 117 27.86 -16.15 18.11
CA HIS A 117 26.89 -15.58 19.03
C HIS A 117 27.57 -15.31 20.37
N VAL A 118 27.55 -14.05 20.79
CA VAL A 118 28.17 -13.58 22.04
C VAL A 118 27.13 -12.88 22.92
N SER A 119 27.39 -12.85 24.23
CA SER A 119 26.60 -12.02 25.16
C SER A 119 26.66 -10.54 24.77
N GLN A 120 25.51 -9.86 24.83
CA GLN A 120 25.44 -8.41 24.70
C GLN A 120 25.51 -7.66 26.05
N SER A 121 25.42 -8.39 27.18
CA SER A 121 25.57 -7.78 28.51
C SER A 121 27.02 -7.40 28.79
N SER A 122 27.22 -6.30 29.50
CA SER A 122 28.53 -5.84 29.97
C SER A 122 29.09 -6.63 31.16
N SER A 123 28.29 -7.49 31.78
CA SER A 123 28.67 -8.26 32.98
C SER A 123 28.50 -9.77 32.79
N GLY A 124 28.00 -10.20 31.62
CA GLY A 124 27.76 -11.60 31.32
C GLY A 124 29.04 -12.44 31.26
N PRO A 125 28.92 -13.78 31.32
CA PRO A 125 30.07 -14.67 31.27
C PRO A 125 30.82 -14.55 29.93
N ALA A 126 32.12 -14.84 29.96
CA ALA A 126 33.01 -14.84 28.79
C ALA A 126 32.83 -16.10 27.93
N HIS A 127 31.59 -16.41 27.55
CA HIS A 127 31.20 -17.56 26.74
C HIS A 127 30.70 -17.10 25.38
N PHE A 128 30.85 -17.95 24.37
CA PHE A 128 30.32 -17.72 23.03
C PHE A 128 29.93 -19.03 22.36
N LEU A 129 29.07 -18.94 21.36
CA LEU A 129 28.63 -20.07 20.56
C LEU A 129 29.03 -19.84 19.11
N VAL A 130 29.59 -20.87 18.48
CA VAL A 130 29.89 -20.89 17.04
C VAL A 130 28.86 -21.78 16.38
N GLU A 131 28.04 -21.18 15.53
CA GLU A 131 27.05 -21.85 14.69
C GLU A 131 27.68 -22.17 13.33
N TYR A 132 27.52 -23.42 12.90
CA TYR A 132 27.97 -23.92 11.63
C TYR A 132 26.78 -24.37 10.79
N ARG A 133 26.78 -23.98 9.51
CA ARG A 133 25.69 -24.31 8.58
C ARG A 133 26.22 -24.79 7.24
N THR A 134 25.60 -25.86 6.76
CA THR A 134 25.70 -26.41 5.40
C THR A 134 24.39 -26.14 4.67
N ASP A 135 24.29 -26.52 3.40
CA ASP A 135 23.06 -26.34 2.62
C ASP A 135 21.87 -27.15 3.18
N SER A 136 22.13 -28.23 3.93
CA SER A 136 21.10 -29.16 4.43
C SER A 136 21.07 -29.36 5.94
N ALA A 137 22.05 -28.87 6.70
CA ALA A 137 22.14 -29.12 8.14
C ALA A 137 22.84 -27.99 8.91
N SER A 138 22.50 -27.88 10.19
CA SER A 138 23.07 -26.91 11.14
C SER A 138 23.43 -27.55 12.48
N TRP A 139 24.50 -27.08 13.10
CA TRP A 139 24.93 -27.45 14.45
C TRP A 139 25.69 -26.28 15.08
N ALA A 140 26.04 -26.41 16.35
CA ALA A 140 26.82 -25.37 17.01
C ALA A 140 27.69 -25.93 18.11
N ASP A 141 28.78 -25.23 18.43
CA ASP A 141 29.67 -25.54 19.53
C ASP A 141 29.72 -24.35 20.49
N VAL A 142 29.74 -24.64 21.79
CA VAL A 142 29.85 -23.63 22.84
C VAL A 142 31.26 -23.63 23.41
N TYR A 143 31.84 -22.45 23.55
CA TYR A 143 33.19 -22.23 24.01
C TYR A 143 33.22 -21.29 25.21
N HIS A 144 34.15 -21.57 26.12
CA HIS A 144 34.44 -20.72 27.28
C HIS A 144 35.81 -20.07 27.10
N ILE A 145 35.90 -18.78 27.42
CA ILE A 145 37.15 -18.03 27.41
C ILE A 145 37.62 -17.92 28.86
N ASN A 146 38.84 -18.40 29.13
CA ASN A 146 39.48 -18.12 30.40
C ASN A 146 40.08 -16.71 30.36
N ILE A 147 39.46 -15.77 31.05
CA ILE A 147 39.84 -14.34 31.03
C ILE A 147 41.29 -14.12 31.47
N LYS A 148 41.84 -14.97 32.36
CA LYS A 148 43.20 -14.82 32.89
C LYS A 148 44.27 -15.27 31.91
N THR A 149 44.03 -16.37 31.20
CA THR A 149 45.00 -16.97 30.26
C THR A 149 44.71 -16.62 28.81
N THR A 150 43.54 -16.03 28.53
CA THR A 150 42.98 -15.78 27.18
C THR A 150 42.78 -17.05 26.33
N SER A 151 42.92 -18.24 26.94
CA SER A 151 42.74 -19.52 26.25
C SER A 151 41.26 -19.84 26.04
N ILE A 152 40.95 -20.48 24.92
CA ILE A 152 39.59 -20.85 24.53
C ILE A 152 39.44 -22.37 24.66
N THR A 153 38.41 -22.83 25.38
CA THR A 153 38.12 -24.27 25.54
C THR A 153 36.69 -24.59 25.10
N LYS A 154 36.51 -25.68 24.35
CA LYS A 154 35.19 -26.20 23.97
C LYS A 154 34.49 -26.75 25.21
N ALA A 155 33.30 -26.24 25.52
CA ALA A 155 32.50 -26.66 26.65
C ALA A 155 31.60 -27.85 26.30
N TYR A 156 30.81 -27.72 25.23
CA TYR A 156 29.94 -28.78 24.71
C TYR A 156 29.52 -28.49 23.27
N SER A 157 28.93 -29.47 22.60
CA SER A 157 28.37 -29.34 21.25
C SER A 157 26.85 -29.47 21.28
N LEU A 158 26.16 -28.63 20.52
CA LEU A 158 24.75 -28.81 20.20
C LEU A 158 24.59 -29.80 19.06
N PRO A 159 23.54 -30.65 19.08
CA PRO A 159 23.38 -31.71 18.10
C PRO A 159 23.19 -31.16 16.69
N LYS A 160 23.69 -31.90 15.70
CA LYS A 160 23.44 -31.62 14.28
C LYS A 160 22.01 -31.97 13.93
N ILE A 161 21.29 -31.01 13.37
CA ILE A 161 19.91 -31.21 12.87
C ILE A 161 19.87 -30.99 11.37
N GLN A 162 18.91 -31.66 10.73
CA GLN A 162 18.57 -31.43 9.33
C GLN A 162 17.75 -30.14 9.22
N GLY A 163 18.00 -29.38 8.16
CA GLY A 163 17.33 -28.12 7.86
C GLY A 163 17.95 -26.88 8.49
N HIS A 164 17.28 -25.76 8.26
CA HIS A 164 17.69 -24.44 8.73
C HIS A 164 17.24 -24.24 10.18
N SER A 165 18.16 -23.79 11.04
CA SER A 165 17.81 -23.23 12.35
C SER A 165 18.44 -21.88 12.53
N VAL A 166 17.81 -21.07 13.38
CA VAL A 166 18.35 -19.80 13.83
C VAL A 166 18.73 -19.95 15.30
N ILE A 167 19.98 -19.66 15.63
CA ILE A 167 20.42 -19.58 17.03
C ILE A 167 20.53 -18.10 17.43
N THR A 168 20.22 -17.82 18.69
CA THR A 168 20.35 -16.49 19.27
C THR A 168 21.01 -16.58 20.65
N ALA A 169 21.77 -15.56 21.03
CA ALA A 169 22.31 -15.39 22.36
C ALA A 169 21.47 -14.36 23.12
N GLY A 170 20.81 -14.81 24.20
CA GLY A 170 20.00 -13.97 25.08
C GLY A 170 20.54 -14.02 26.50
N THR A 171 20.57 -12.87 27.17
CA THR A 171 20.93 -12.79 28.60
C THR A 171 19.68 -12.78 29.45
N ASN A 172 19.75 -13.42 30.62
CA ASN A 172 18.67 -13.34 31.58
C ASN A 172 18.54 -11.93 32.15
N THR A 173 17.31 -11.40 32.15
CA THR A 173 16.99 -10.07 32.68
C THR A 173 17.36 -9.89 34.15
N ASN A 174 17.38 -10.96 34.94
CA ASN A 174 17.54 -10.86 36.40
C ASN A 174 18.98 -11.09 36.89
N ASN A 175 19.76 -11.93 36.19
CA ASN A 175 21.07 -12.38 36.67
C ASN A 175 22.16 -12.41 35.59
N GLU A 176 21.86 -11.90 34.39
CA GLU A 176 22.81 -11.76 33.26
C GLU A 176 23.49 -13.07 32.80
N ASN A 177 22.96 -14.22 33.23
CA ASN A 177 23.38 -15.51 32.72
C ASN A 177 23.10 -15.59 31.21
N LEU A 178 24.04 -16.19 30.48
CA LEU A 178 23.93 -16.35 29.03
C LEU A 178 23.21 -17.65 28.68
N TYR A 179 22.19 -17.51 27.83
CA TYR A 179 21.42 -18.61 27.26
C TYR A 179 21.48 -18.55 25.74
N PHE A 180 21.45 -19.72 25.11
CA PHE A 180 21.37 -19.87 23.67
C PHE A 180 20.02 -20.45 23.30
N THR A 181 19.23 -19.71 22.54
CA THR A 181 17.92 -20.17 22.05
C THR A 181 18.08 -20.63 20.62
N ARG A 182 17.81 -21.91 20.37
CA ARG A 182 17.72 -22.50 19.04
C ARG A 182 16.27 -22.54 18.59
N ILE A 183 16.00 -21.95 17.45
CA ILE A 183 14.68 -21.85 16.83
C ILE A 183 14.69 -22.70 15.57
N THR A 184 13.78 -23.66 15.49
CA THR A 184 13.51 -24.48 14.31
C THR A 184 12.03 -24.31 13.91
N PRO A 185 11.62 -24.77 12.72
CA PRO A 185 10.21 -24.72 12.34
C PRO A 185 9.27 -25.46 13.30
N THR A 186 9.75 -26.50 14.00
CA THR A 186 8.92 -27.39 14.83
C THR A 186 9.10 -27.18 16.33
N GLU A 187 10.24 -26.64 16.75
CA GLU A 187 10.57 -26.51 18.16
C GLU A 187 11.45 -25.30 18.47
N VAL A 188 11.29 -24.80 19.70
CA VAL A 188 12.15 -23.80 20.31
C VAL A 188 12.83 -24.45 21.50
N ILE A 189 14.17 -24.45 21.52
CA ILE A 189 14.97 -25.06 22.58
C ILE A 189 15.91 -24.02 23.17
N ILE A 190 15.97 -23.96 24.51
CA ILE A 190 16.94 -23.12 25.23
C ILE A 190 18.02 -23.99 25.85
N TYR A 191 19.27 -23.57 25.67
CA TYR A 191 20.45 -24.12 26.32
C TYR A 191 21.07 -23.05 27.23
N SER A 192 21.57 -23.48 28.39
CA SER A 192 22.39 -22.61 29.25
C SER A 192 23.83 -22.64 28.76
N SER A 193 24.55 -21.52 28.77
CA SER A 193 25.96 -21.47 28.34
C SER A 193 26.91 -22.41 29.11
N VAL A 194 26.46 -22.99 30.22
CA VAL A 194 27.25 -23.92 31.07
C VAL A 194 26.71 -25.36 31.06
N SER A 195 25.65 -25.66 30.32
CA SER A 195 25.07 -27.01 30.28
C SER A 195 24.59 -27.40 28.89
N ASP A 196 24.94 -28.62 28.49
CA ASP A 196 24.49 -29.29 27.27
C ASP A 196 23.02 -29.74 27.31
N LYS A 197 22.40 -29.75 28.50
CA LYS A 197 20.99 -30.13 28.68
C LYS A 197 20.07 -28.99 28.31
N ALA A 198 19.07 -29.30 27.48
CA ALA A 198 17.97 -28.40 27.18
C ALA A 198 17.25 -27.98 28.47
N GLN A 199 17.19 -26.68 28.72
CA GLN A 199 16.56 -26.09 29.91
C GLN A 199 15.04 -25.90 29.72
N GLY A 200 14.62 -25.77 28.46
CA GLY A 200 13.22 -25.69 28.07
C GLY A 200 13.07 -26.02 26.59
N THR A 201 12.01 -26.76 26.28
CA THR A 201 11.64 -27.14 24.92
C THR A 201 10.16 -26.90 24.72
N TRP A 202 9.81 -26.15 23.69
CA TRP A 202 8.42 -25.87 23.31
C TRP A 202 8.19 -26.28 21.87
N LYS A 203 7.03 -26.87 21.59
CA LYS A 203 6.56 -27.07 20.22
C LYS A 203 6.00 -25.76 19.69
N THR A 204 6.31 -25.43 18.45
CA THR A 204 5.74 -24.25 17.79
C THR A 204 4.22 -24.46 17.64
N SER A 205 3.42 -23.54 18.19
CA SER A 205 1.95 -23.69 18.26
C SER A 205 1.25 -23.52 16.91
N GLU A 206 1.88 -22.76 16.02
CA GLU A 206 1.48 -22.58 14.62
C GLU A 206 2.73 -22.86 13.77
N VAL A 207 2.54 -23.49 12.61
CA VAL A 207 3.60 -23.56 11.60
C VAL A 207 3.87 -22.13 11.19
N LEU A 208 5.05 -21.61 11.53
CA LEU A 208 5.47 -20.30 11.06
C LEU A 208 5.37 -20.30 9.52
N PRO A 209 4.69 -19.33 8.91
CA PRO A 209 4.35 -19.36 7.49
C PRO A 209 5.61 -19.40 6.61
N GLU A 210 6.70 -18.79 7.06
CA GLU A 210 7.98 -18.78 6.36
C GLU A 210 9.18 -19.04 7.29
N LYS A 211 10.34 -19.32 6.69
CA LYS A 211 11.58 -19.60 7.42
C LYS A 211 12.10 -18.33 8.08
N SER A 212 12.51 -18.43 9.34
CA SER A 212 13.18 -17.32 10.04
C SER A 212 14.59 -17.13 9.48
N GLN A 213 14.94 -15.89 9.09
CA GLN A 213 16.29 -15.53 8.66
C GLN A 213 17.19 -15.14 9.83
N ASN A 214 16.66 -14.31 10.73
CA ASN A 214 17.36 -13.81 11.90
C ASN A 214 16.39 -13.70 13.07
N ALA A 215 16.92 -13.75 14.30
CA ALA A 215 16.14 -13.56 15.51
C ALA A 215 16.98 -12.94 16.61
N VAL A 216 16.29 -12.35 17.59
CA VAL A 216 16.87 -11.85 18.84
C VAL A 216 15.99 -12.36 19.97
N SER A 217 16.60 -12.94 21.01
CA SER A 217 15.87 -13.52 22.14
C SER A 217 16.18 -12.83 23.46
N GLU A 218 15.18 -12.83 24.33
CA GLU A 218 15.28 -12.49 25.73
C GLU A 218 14.78 -13.66 26.57
N VAL A 219 15.57 -14.02 27.58
CA VAL A 219 15.31 -15.18 28.41
C VAL A 219 15.03 -14.72 29.84
N VAL A 220 14.09 -15.37 30.50
CA VAL A 220 13.81 -15.16 31.92
C VAL A 220 13.90 -16.52 32.61
N ALA A 221 14.78 -16.63 33.60
CA ALA A 221 14.81 -17.80 34.48
C ALA A 221 14.01 -17.51 35.76
N LEU A 222 13.02 -18.36 36.02
CA LEU A 222 12.17 -18.37 37.21
C LEU A 222 12.50 -19.62 38.05
N GLU A 223 12.04 -19.66 39.30
CA GLU A 223 12.17 -20.86 40.14
C GLU A 223 11.46 -22.08 39.53
N SER A 224 10.39 -21.84 38.76
CA SER A 224 9.59 -22.88 38.09
C SER A 224 10.15 -23.34 36.74
N GLY A 225 11.20 -22.69 36.21
CA GLY A 225 11.81 -23.02 34.92
C GLY A 225 12.26 -21.80 34.12
N VAL A 226 12.57 -22.01 32.84
CA VAL A 226 13.01 -20.95 31.93
C VAL A 226 11.89 -20.58 30.96
N SER A 227 11.78 -19.31 30.59
CA SER A 227 10.90 -18.82 29.54
C SER A 227 11.68 -17.96 28.56
N VAL A 228 11.33 -18.01 27.27
CA VAL A 228 11.92 -17.18 26.23
C VAL A 228 10.87 -16.47 25.42
N ARG A 229 11.13 -15.19 25.15
CA ARG A 229 10.52 -14.47 24.04
C ARG A 229 11.58 -14.15 23.00
N PHE A 230 11.23 -14.22 21.73
CA PHE A 230 12.11 -13.80 20.67
C PHE A 230 11.35 -13.07 19.58
N ALA A 231 11.96 -12.02 19.05
CA ALA A 231 11.54 -11.38 17.83
C ALA A 231 12.35 -11.97 16.68
N GLN A 232 11.70 -12.34 15.60
CA GLN A 232 12.33 -12.89 14.41
C GLN A 232 11.90 -12.13 13.17
N VAL A 233 12.79 -12.13 12.17
CA VAL A 233 12.52 -11.65 10.82
C VAL A 233 12.40 -12.88 9.92
N GLU A 234 11.25 -12.99 9.26
CA GLU A 234 10.93 -14.06 8.32
C GLU A 234 11.56 -13.79 6.95
N GLU A 235 11.56 -14.79 6.07
CA GLU A 235 12.07 -14.65 4.70
C GLU A 235 11.33 -13.56 3.91
N SER A 236 10.04 -13.33 4.20
CA SER A 236 9.25 -12.23 3.66
C SER A 236 9.73 -10.84 4.08
N GLY A 237 10.55 -10.76 5.13
CA GLY A 237 10.86 -9.50 5.82
C GLY A 237 9.88 -9.17 6.95
N ASP A 238 8.81 -9.95 7.12
CA ASP A 238 7.84 -9.74 8.20
C ASP A 238 8.47 -10.03 9.56
N TRP A 239 8.02 -9.27 10.57
CA TRP A 239 8.46 -9.46 11.94
C TRP A 239 7.43 -10.26 12.71
N SER A 240 7.87 -11.24 13.48
CA SER A 240 7.00 -11.94 14.42
C SER A 240 7.61 -12.01 15.81
N LEU A 241 6.77 -11.86 16.83
CA LEU A 241 7.13 -12.08 18.22
C LEU A 241 6.54 -13.40 18.70
N VAL A 242 7.40 -14.26 19.21
CA VAL A 242 7.03 -15.59 19.71
C VAL A 242 7.42 -15.68 21.18
N LEU A 243 6.51 -16.20 22.01
CA LEU A 243 6.72 -16.48 23.42
C LEU A 243 6.58 -17.99 23.64
N ASN A 244 7.65 -18.66 24.09
CA ASN A 244 7.64 -20.10 24.39
C ASN A 244 7.03 -20.95 23.25
N GLY A 245 7.40 -20.66 22.00
CA GLY A 245 6.85 -21.34 20.82
C GLY A 245 5.44 -20.91 20.38
N LYS A 246 4.78 -20.00 21.10
CA LYS A 246 3.46 -19.45 20.73
C LYS A 246 3.59 -18.06 20.10
N LEU A 247 3.12 -17.91 18.86
CA LEU A 247 3.05 -16.62 18.17
C LEU A 247 2.19 -15.63 18.96
N GLN A 248 2.71 -14.42 19.19
CA GLN A 248 2.01 -13.34 19.89
C GLN A 248 1.46 -12.31 18.91
N TRP A 249 2.28 -11.89 17.95
CA TRP A 249 1.89 -11.00 16.88
C TRP A 249 2.82 -11.18 15.67
N THR A 250 2.29 -10.81 14.50
CA THR A 250 3.05 -10.64 13.25
C THR A 250 2.83 -9.22 12.75
N ARG A 251 3.90 -8.62 12.24
CA ARG A 251 3.91 -7.28 11.66
C ARG A 251 4.36 -7.40 10.19
N PRO A 252 3.46 -7.16 9.23
CA PRO A 252 3.71 -7.43 7.82
C PRO A 252 4.54 -6.32 7.16
N GLU A 253 5.82 -6.23 7.50
CA GLU A 253 6.78 -5.26 6.92
C GLU A 253 7.01 -5.49 5.43
N SER A 254 6.69 -6.68 4.91
CA SER A 254 6.76 -7.00 3.48
C SER A 254 5.89 -6.09 2.61
N LEU A 255 4.86 -5.46 3.16
CA LEU A 255 3.92 -4.60 2.42
C LEU A 255 4.40 -3.15 2.24
N THR A 256 5.54 -2.78 2.84
CA THR A 256 6.07 -1.40 2.86
C THR A 256 6.47 -0.86 1.49
N GLU A 257 6.67 -1.74 0.50
CA GLU A 257 7.02 -1.36 -0.87
C GLU A 257 5.88 -1.63 -1.85
N ALA A 258 4.66 -1.28 -1.46
CA ALA A 258 3.48 -1.41 -2.29
C ALA A 258 3.60 -0.51 -3.54
N ILE A 259 3.53 -1.11 -4.73
CA ILE A 259 3.69 -0.39 -6.02
C ILE A 259 2.44 -0.45 -6.90
N ALA A 260 1.58 -1.45 -6.70
CA ALA A 260 0.32 -1.55 -7.41
C ALA A 260 -0.73 -2.21 -6.52
N ALA A 261 -1.99 -1.77 -6.67
CA ALA A 261 -3.13 -2.36 -6.02
C ALA A 261 -4.30 -2.50 -7.00
N ALA A 262 -5.22 -3.41 -6.70
CA ALA A 262 -6.52 -3.48 -7.35
C ALA A 262 -7.58 -4.00 -6.38
N TRP A 263 -8.76 -3.40 -6.42
CA TRP A 263 -9.95 -3.92 -5.76
C TRP A 263 -10.48 -5.14 -6.50
N THR A 264 -11.02 -6.11 -5.78
CA THR A 264 -11.64 -7.30 -6.38
C THR A 264 -13.05 -7.00 -6.86
N ASP A 265 -13.41 -7.53 -8.02
CA ASP A 265 -14.77 -7.46 -8.55
C ASP A 265 -15.82 -7.97 -7.54
N LEU A 266 -16.97 -7.29 -7.52
CA LEU A 266 -18.13 -7.72 -6.76
C LEU A 266 -18.78 -8.93 -7.44
N ASN A 267 -18.43 -10.14 -6.99
CA ASN A 267 -18.85 -11.41 -7.58
C ASN A 267 -20.37 -11.69 -7.60
N ASP A 268 -21.20 -10.90 -6.91
CA ASP A 268 -22.60 -11.28 -6.67
C ASP A 268 -23.56 -10.98 -7.83
N GLY A 269 -23.13 -10.24 -8.86
CA GLY A 269 -24.00 -9.86 -9.99
C GLY A 269 -24.01 -10.81 -11.19
N VAL A 270 -22.95 -11.59 -11.39
CA VAL A 270 -22.70 -12.27 -12.67
C VAL A 270 -23.66 -13.45 -12.92
N THR A 271 -24.09 -14.15 -11.86
CA THR A 271 -25.01 -15.30 -11.99
C THR A 271 -26.43 -14.85 -12.35
N LEU A 272 -26.98 -13.88 -11.61
CA LEU A 272 -28.32 -13.33 -11.88
C LEU A 272 -28.35 -12.53 -13.19
N ALA A 273 -27.31 -11.75 -13.49
CA ALA A 273 -27.24 -10.99 -14.74
C ALA A 273 -27.22 -11.92 -15.96
N ARG A 274 -26.47 -13.03 -15.90
CA ARG A 274 -26.45 -14.05 -16.96
C ARG A 274 -27.79 -14.78 -17.10
N GLU A 275 -28.47 -15.07 -15.99
CA GLU A 275 -29.83 -15.65 -16.04
C GLU A 275 -30.86 -14.67 -16.64
N LEU A 276 -30.75 -13.37 -16.33
CA LEU A 276 -31.59 -12.32 -16.92
C LEU A 276 -31.27 -12.08 -18.40
N GLU A 277 -30.01 -12.20 -18.80
CA GLU A 277 -29.59 -12.14 -20.20
C GLU A 277 -30.20 -13.32 -20.99
N VAL A 278 -30.21 -14.52 -20.41
CA VAL A 278 -30.90 -15.68 -20.99
C VAL A 278 -32.41 -15.43 -21.09
N GLU A 279 -33.06 -14.81 -20.08
CA GLU A 279 -34.47 -14.41 -20.14
C GLU A 279 -34.72 -13.39 -21.28
N GLY A 280 -33.80 -12.45 -21.50
CA GLY A 280 -33.92 -11.39 -22.52
C GLY A 280 -33.89 -11.89 -23.97
N HIS A 281 -33.26 -13.04 -24.22
CA HIS A 281 -33.17 -13.65 -25.56
C HIS A 281 -34.27 -14.70 -25.82
N GLN A 282 -35.17 -14.95 -24.86
CA GLN A 282 -36.25 -15.93 -24.97
C GLN A 282 -37.60 -15.30 -25.30
N SER A 283 -38.54 -16.10 -25.80
CA SER A 283 -39.93 -15.66 -25.97
C SER A 283 -40.59 -15.44 -24.60
N VAL A 284 -41.54 -14.49 -24.53
CA VAL A 284 -42.23 -14.11 -23.28
C VAL A 284 -42.74 -15.31 -22.45
N PRO A 285 -43.38 -16.35 -23.04
CA PRO A 285 -43.83 -17.52 -22.27
C PRO A 285 -42.68 -18.37 -21.72
N MET A 286 -41.59 -18.50 -22.48
CA MET A 286 -40.41 -19.27 -22.08
C MET A 286 -39.65 -18.57 -20.95
N ALA A 287 -39.47 -17.25 -21.07
CA ALA A 287 -38.89 -16.42 -20.01
C ALA A 287 -39.72 -16.48 -18.71
N TYR A 288 -41.06 -16.48 -18.82
CA TYR A 288 -41.94 -16.66 -17.66
C TYR A 288 -41.78 -18.04 -17.00
N ALA A 289 -41.76 -19.12 -17.80
CA ALA A 289 -41.54 -20.47 -17.30
C ALA A 289 -40.17 -20.61 -16.63
N HIS A 290 -39.12 -20.06 -17.24
CA HIS A 290 -37.77 -20.01 -16.67
C HIS A 290 -37.74 -19.30 -15.32
N ARG A 291 -38.39 -18.12 -15.23
CA ARG A 291 -38.53 -17.37 -13.98
C ARG A 291 -39.27 -18.14 -12.90
N LEU A 292 -40.37 -18.81 -13.23
CA LEU A 292 -41.15 -19.61 -12.27
C LEU A 292 -40.31 -20.78 -11.73
N ILE A 293 -39.62 -21.51 -12.61
CA ILE A 293 -38.73 -22.61 -12.24
C ILE A 293 -37.59 -22.12 -11.34
N ARG A 294 -36.98 -20.97 -11.67
CA ARG A 294 -35.95 -20.32 -10.87
C ARG A 294 -36.45 -19.97 -9.48
N HIS A 295 -37.63 -19.34 -9.36
CA HIS A 295 -38.21 -19.02 -8.06
C HIS A 295 -38.59 -20.27 -7.25
N LEU A 296 -39.16 -21.28 -7.89
CA LEU A 296 -39.47 -22.56 -7.23
C LEU A 296 -38.21 -23.24 -6.71
N LYS A 297 -37.14 -23.26 -7.50
CA LYS A 297 -35.83 -23.80 -7.10
C LYS A 297 -35.22 -22.99 -5.96
N ALA A 298 -35.30 -21.66 -6.01
CA ALA A 298 -34.83 -20.78 -4.94
C ALA A 298 -35.60 -21.00 -3.63
N ILE A 299 -36.93 -21.17 -3.71
CA ILE A 299 -37.76 -21.50 -2.53
C ILE A 299 -37.39 -22.90 -2.01
N GLN A 300 -37.30 -23.92 -2.87
CA GLN A 300 -36.98 -25.27 -2.43
C GLN A 300 -35.61 -25.37 -1.76
N GLN A 301 -34.62 -24.62 -2.26
CA GLN A 301 -33.24 -24.66 -1.77
C GLN A 301 -33.01 -23.74 -0.56
N GLY A 302 -33.62 -22.54 -0.54
CA GLY A 302 -33.34 -21.52 0.47
C GLY A 302 -34.40 -21.36 1.56
N PHE A 303 -35.63 -21.85 1.36
CA PHE A 303 -36.72 -21.65 2.33
C PHE A 303 -36.50 -22.35 3.68
N PRO A 304 -36.00 -23.60 3.76
CA PRO A 304 -35.74 -24.25 5.06
C PRO A 304 -34.72 -23.47 5.89
N ASP A 305 -33.60 -23.10 5.28
CA ASP A 305 -32.52 -22.34 5.95
C ASP A 305 -32.98 -20.93 6.34
N TRP A 306 -33.69 -20.24 5.43
CA TRP A 306 -34.28 -18.94 5.71
C TRP A 306 -35.20 -18.99 6.94
N LEU A 307 -36.07 -20.00 7.04
CA LEU A 307 -37.05 -20.14 8.11
C LEU A 307 -36.39 -20.50 9.45
N MET A 308 -35.33 -21.32 9.43
CA MET A 308 -34.50 -21.59 10.60
C MET A 308 -33.76 -20.34 11.09
N GLU A 309 -33.34 -19.46 10.18
CA GLU A 309 -32.67 -18.21 10.51
C GLU A 309 -33.62 -17.09 10.93
N MET A 310 -34.92 -17.18 10.65
CA MET A 310 -35.89 -16.10 10.91
C MET A 310 -35.90 -15.60 12.37
N PRO A 311 -35.93 -16.45 13.41
CA PRO A 311 -35.90 -15.97 14.79
C PRO A 311 -34.63 -15.18 15.10
N MET A 312 -33.48 -15.67 14.63
CA MET A 312 -32.20 -14.99 14.80
C MET A 312 -32.13 -13.70 13.99
N ARG A 313 -32.58 -13.68 12.73
CA ARG A 313 -32.63 -12.47 11.88
C ARG A 313 -33.51 -11.37 12.47
N VAL A 314 -34.65 -11.74 13.05
CA VAL A 314 -35.51 -10.78 13.76
C VAL A 314 -34.77 -10.22 14.96
N LEU A 315 -34.13 -11.06 15.78
CA LEU A 315 -33.35 -10.61 16.94
C LEU A 315 -32.14 -9.74 16.54
N THR A 316 -31.36 -10.14 15.53
CA THR A 316 -30.18 -9.41 15.05
C THR A 316 -30.56 -8.14 14.30
N SER A 317 -31.74 -8.05 13.68
CA SER A 317 -32.21 -6.80 13.05
C SER A 317 -32.36 -5.64 14.04
N PHE A 318 -32.49 -5.94 15.34
CA PHE A 318 -32.52 -4.95 16.43
C PHE A 318 -31.15 -4.68 17.06
N MET A 319 -30.13 -5.46 16.70
CA MET A 319 -28.73 -5.24 17.10
C MET A 319 -28.03 -4.35 16.06
N PRO A 320 -26.92 -3.67 16.42
CA PRO A 320 -26.08 -2.97 15.45
C PRO A 320 -25.58 -3.93 14.37
N SER A 321 -25.61 -3.50 13.11
CA SER A 321 -25.26 -4.31 11.93
C SER A 321 -23.90 -5.03 12.09
N ASP A 322 -23.89 -6.34 11.88
CA ASP A 322 -22.69 -7.16 11.86
C ASP A 322 -21.88 -6.94 10.56
N ILE A 323 -20.61 -7.35 10.56
CA ILE A 323 -19.71 -7.27 9.39
C ILE A 323 -20.33 -7.97 8.16
N SER A 324 -21.11 -9.02 8.38
CA SER A 324 -21.82 -9.79 7.35
C SER A 324 -22.81 -8.94 6.54
N ASP A 325 -23.51 -7.99 7.17
CA ASP A 325 -24.47 -7.11 6.49
C ASP A 325 -23.76 -6.10 5.56
N LEU A 326 -22.52 -5.73 5.89
CA LEU A 326 -21.72 -4.79 5.12
C LEU A 326 -21.16 -5.41 3.82
N ILE A 327 -20.94 -6.73 3.82
CA ILE A 327 -20.47 -7.46 2.63
C ILE A 327 -21.54 -7.40 1.53
N GLN A 328 -22.83 -7.51 1.88
CA GLN A 328 -23.94 -7.42 0.91
C GLN A 328 -23.99 -6.08 0.16
N PHE A 329 -23.46 -5.01 0.75
CA PHE A 329 -23.37 -3.69 0.12
C PHE A 329 -22.05 -3.44 -0.62
N GLY A 330 -21.20 -4.46 -0.72
CA GLY A 330 -19.88 -4.35 -1.35
C GLY A 330 -18.87 -3.56 -0.52
N LEU A 331 -19.01 -3.52 0.80
CA LEU A 331 -18.10 -2.77 1.69
C LEU A 331 -16.93 -3.62 2.24
N GLY A 332 -17.01 -4.95 2.08
CA GLY A 332 -15.97 -5.91 2.47
C GLY A 332 -15.25 -6.48 1.25
N GLN A 333 -14.84 -5.64 0.31
CA GLN A 333 -14.06 -6.06 -0.86
C GLN A 333 -12.65 -6.48 -0.45
N GLN A 334 -12.05 -7.38 -1.21
CA GLN A 334 -10.65 -7.72 -1.06
C GLN A 334 -9.81 -6.77 -1.91
N ILE A 335 -8.56 -6.59 -1.50
CA ILE A 335 -7.59 -5.76 -2.20
C ILE A 335 -6.38 -6.62 -2.49
N ILE A 336 -6.02 -6.72 -3.76
CA ILE A 336 -4.80 -7.38 -4.18
C ILE A 336 -3.71 -6.33 -4.28
N LEU A 337 -2.57 -6.60 -3.66
CA LEU A 337 -1.42 -5.71 -3.58
C LEU A 337 -0.20 -6.43 -4.16
N ALA A 338 0.59 -5.72 -4.98
CA ALA A 338 1.91 -6.17 -5.40
C ALA A 338 2.98 -5.25 -4.83
N THR A 339 4.07 -5.85 -4.34
CA THR A 339 5.21 -5.14 -3.79
C THR A 339 6.38 -5.15 -4.77
N ARG A 340 7.25 -4.16 -4.64
CA ARG A 340 8.49 -4.09 -5.44
C ARG A 340 9.42 -5.27 -5.19
N THR A 341 9.40 -5.82 -3.98
CA THR A 341 10.18 -6.99 -3.53
C THR A 341 9.66 -8.33 -4.07
N GLY A 342 8.81 -8.33 -5.10
CA GLY A 342 8.35 -9.56 -5.74
C GLY A 342 7.29 -10.33 -4.94
N ARG A 343 6.52 -9.65 -4.06
CA ARG A 343 5.43 -10.29 -3.31
C ARG A 343 4.07 -9.83 -3.79
N VAL A 344 3.08 -10.71 -3.61
CA VAL A 344 1.67 -10.42 -3.86
C VAL A 344 0.89 -10.84 -2.62
N ALA A 345 0.00 -9.96 -2.16
CA ALA A 345 -0.81 -10.20 -0.97
C ALA A 345 -2.27 -9.79 -1.19
N ALA A 346 -3.17 -10.42 -0.44
CA ALA A 346 -4.57 -9.99 -0.36
C ALA A 346 -4.90 -9.44 1.03
N LEU A 347 -5.59 -8.30 1.05
CA LEU A 347 -6.09 -7.64 2.25
C LEU A 347 -7.62 -7.67 2.26
N ASP A 348 -8.22 -7.95 3.42
CA ASP A 348 -9.66 -7.87 3.62
C ASP A 348 -10.04 -6.48 4.17
N SER A 349 -10.70 -5.65 3.35
CA SER A 349 -11.11 -4.30 3.77
C SER A 349 -12.20 -4.32 4.85
N GLY A 350 -13.03 -5.37 4.88
CA GLY A 350 -14.12 -5.54 5.84
C GLY A 350 -13.61 -5.93 7.23
N ARG A 351 -12.47 -6.63 7.30
CA ARG A 351 -11.81 -7.06 8.55
C ARG A 351 -10.58 -6.21 8.90
N HIS A 352 -10.72 -4.89 8.77
CA HIS A 352 -9.69 -3.92 9.15
C HIS A 352 -8.32 -4.13 8.46
N GLY A 353 -8.33 -4.55 7.19
CA GLY A 353 -7.10 -4.75 6.42
C GLY A 353 -6.32 -6.00 6.81
N LYS A 354 -6.98 -7.02 7.37
CA LYS A 354 -6.33 -8.30 7.70
C LYS A 354 -5.70 -8.90 6.45
N VAL A 355 -4.41 -9.24 6.53
CA VAL A 355 -3.70 -10.01 5.51
C VAL A 355 -4.31 -11.41 5.44
N MET A 356 -4.91 -11.75 4.30
CA MET A 356 -5.51 -13.07 4.06
C MET A 356 -4.45 -14.09 3.66
N TRP A 357 -3.58 -13.68 2.74
CA TRP A 357 -2.42 -14.45 2.29
C TRP A 357 -1.36 -13.48 1.76
N ASN A 358 -0.12 -13.93 1.75
CA ASN A 358 1.05 -13.18 1.27
C ASN A 358 2.02 -14.18 0.66
N ILE A 359 2.18 -14.15 -0.66
CA ILE A 359 3.03 -15.09 -1.39
C ILE A 359 4.25 -14.41 -2.01
N LYS A 360 5.37 -15.12 -2.04
CA LYS A 360 6.54 -14.74 -2.84
C LYS A 360 6.26 -15.08 -4.30
N ALA A 361 6.00 -14.06 -5.11
CA ALA A 361 5.67 -14.21 -6.53
C ALA A 361 6.92 -14.38 -7.39
N VAL A 362 8.03 -13.74 -7.02
CA VAL A 362 9.31 -13.80 -7.75
C VAL A 362 10.44 -14.06 -6.76
N GLU A 363 11.42 -14.88 -7.16
CA GLU A 363 12.54 -15.27 -6.28
C GLU A 363 13.62 -14.21 -6.12
N ASN A 364 13.59 -13.17 -6.95
CA ASN A 364 14.58 -12.10 -6.97
C ASN A 364 14.12 -10.92 -6.10
N ASP A 365 15.03 -10.38 -5.30
CA ASP A 365 14.77 -9.20 -4.45
C ASP A 365 14.90 -7.87 -5.24
N LEU A 366 15.22 -7.93 -6.54
CA LEU A 366 15.20 -6.77 -7.42
C LEU A 366 13.77 -6.40 -7.84
N ASP A 367 13.57 -5.12 -8.17
CA ASP A 367 12.33 -4.63 -8.75
C ASP A 367 11.98 -5.41 -10.02
N TRP A 368 10.91 -6.19 -9.93
CA TRP A 368 10.37 -6.96 -11.03
C TRP A 368 9.50 -6.15 -11.98
N GLY A 369 9.23 -4.87 -11.72
CA GLY A 369 8.64 -3.96 -12.69
C GLY A 369 7.13 -4.08 -12.86
N VAL A 370 6.35 -4.26 -11.79
CA VAL A 370 4.88 -4.31 -11.89
C VAL A 370 4.33 -3.00 -12.45
N LYS A 371 3.42 -3.10 -13.42
CA LYS A 371 2.77 -1.97 -14.08
C LYS A 371 1.29 -1.82 -13.75
N ALA A 372 0.59 -2.93 -13.54
CA ALA A 372 -0.83 -2.92 -13.23
C ALA A 372 -1.27 -4.25 -12.60
N ILE A 373 -2.39 -4.21 -11.89
CA ILE A 373 -3.11 -5.40 -11.45
C ILE A 373 -4.53 -5.29 -12.00
N THR A 374 -5.05 -6.37 -12.57
CA THR A 374 -6.45 -6.49 -12.95
C THR A 374 -7.10 -7.64 -12.22
N THR A 375 -8.38 -7.51 -11.91
CA THR A 375 -9.15 -8.61 -11.32
C THR A 375 -10.28 -8.98 -12.27
N GLN A 376 -10.50 -10.27 -12.45
CA GLN A 376 -11.62 -10.78 -13.23
C GLN A 376 -12.00 -12.17 -12.74
N LEU A 377 -13.30 -12.39 -12.47
CA LEU A 377 -13.87 -13.72 -12.18
C LEU A 377 -13.15 -14.49 -11.05
N GLY A 378 -12.74 -13.81 -9.97
CA GLY A 378 -12.04 -14.44 -8.85
C GLY A 378 -10.54 -14.70 -9.08
N LEU A 379 -9.98 -14.24 -10.20
CA LEU A 379 -8.55 -14.25 -10.47
C LEU A 379 -8.01 -12.82 -10.50
N ALA A 380 -6.78 -12.65 -10.02
CA ALA A 380 -6.03 -11.41 -10.16
C ALA A 380 -4.83 -11.65 -11.07
N THR A 381 -4.65 -10.79 -12.06
CA THR A 381 -3.53 -10.81 -13.00
C THR A 381 -2.61 -9.64 -12.71
N VAL A 382 -1.39 -9.93 -12.27
CA VAL A 382 -0.31 -8.95 -12.14
C VAL A 382 0.40 -8.84 -13.49
N HIS A 383 0.55 -7.61 -13.99
CA HIS A 383 1.20 -7.34 -15.26
C HIS A 383 2.57 -6.68 -15.05
N VAL A 384 3.58 -7.22 -15.69
CA VAL A 384 4.99 -6.91 -15.49
C VAL A 384 5.55 -6.13 -16.69
N ASP A 385 6.60 -5.34 -16.48
CA ASP A 385 7.22 -4.51 -17.51
C ASP A 385 7.89 -5.32 -18.62
N ASP A 386 8.30 -6.56 -18.39
CA ASP A 386 8.83 -7.48 -19.42
C ASP A 386 7.73 -8.13 -20.29
N GLY A 387 6.48 -7.71 -20.07
CA GLY A 387 5.30 -8.20 -20.76
C GLY A 387 4.71 -9.48 -20.16
N SER A 388 5.41 -10.14 -19.23
CA SER A 388 4.90 -11.31 -18.53
C SER A 388 3.71 -10.97 -17.63
N THR A 389 2.98 -12.01 -17.26
CA THR A 389 1.85 -11.92 -16.35
C THR A 389 1.87 -13.06 -15.34
N LEU A 390 1.42 -12.75 -14.13
CA LEU A 390 1.22 -13.70 -13.05
C LEU A 390 -0.25 -13.69 -12.67
N GLN A 391 -0.91 -14.84 -12.79
CA GLN A 391 -2.29 -15.01 -12.34
C GLN A 391 -2.35 -15.75 -11.02
N VAL A 392 -3.09 -15.18 -10.08
CA VAL A 392 -3.31 -15.74 -8.74
C VAL A 392 -4.80 -15.82 -8.44
N ASN A 393 -5.19 -16.85 -7.71
CA ASN A 393 -6.54 -16.93 -7.16
C ASN A 393 -6.69 -15.89 -6.04
N ILE A 394 -7.72 -15.05 -6.14
CA ILE A 394 -7.96 -13.95 -5.20
C ILE A 394 -8.15 -14.45 -3.76
N THR A 395 -8.83 -15.57 -3.58
CA THR A 395 -9.19 -16.09 -2.25
C THR A 395 -8.06 -16.90 -1.63
N THR A 396 -7.36 -17.73 -2.41
CA THR A 396 -6.37 -18.68 -1.88
C THR A 396 -4.92 -18.20 -2.02
N GLY A 397 -4.65 -17.25 -2.91
CA GLY A 397 -3.29 -16.85 -3.28
C GLY A 397 -2.57 -17.88 -4.14
N GLU A 398 -3.24 -18.94 -4.58
CA GLU A 398 -2.63 -19.98 -5.42
C GLU A 398 -2.30 -19.42 -6.82
N VAL A 399 -1.05 -19.61 -7.25
CA VAL A 399 -0.62 -19.22 -8.59
C VAL A 399 -1.24 -20.16 -9.61
N THR A 400 -2.17 -19.64 -10.41
CA THR A 400 -2.90 -20.43 -11.41
C THR A 400 -2.14 -20.51 -12.73
N SER A 401 -1.53 -19.41 -13.17
CA SER A 401 -0.77 -19.39 -14.42
C SER A 401 0.33 -18.32 -14.40
N ARG A 402 1.36 -18.54 -15.22
CA ARG A 402 2.43 -17.58 -15.49
C ARG A 402 2.67 -17.57 -16.98
N THR A 403 2.71 -16.38 -17.58
CA THR A 403 3.14 -16.22 -18.97
C THR A 403 4.62 -15.85 -19.00
N PRO A 404 5.40 -16.35 -19.97
CA PRO A 404 6.81 -15.99 -20.09
C PRO A 404 6.98 -14.52 -20.48
N PRO A 405 8.14 -13.91 -20.22
CA PRO A 405 8.49 -12.59 -20.72
C PRO A 405 8.33 -12.55 -22.25
N THR A 406 7.76 -11.45 -22.76
CA THR A 406 7.50 -11.27 -24.19
C THR A 406 8.27 -10.07 -24.71
N GLN A 407 7.71 -8.89 -24.57
CA GLN A 407 8.30 -7.63 -24.97
C GLN A 407 8.25 -6.66 -23.81
N LYS A 408 9.33 -5.91 -23.62
CA LYS A 408 9.40 -4.88 -22.59
C LYS A 408 8.46 -3.70 -22.92
N VAL A 409 7.63 -3.33 -21.95
CA VAL A 409 6.64 -2.26 -21.99
C VAL A 409 6.91 -1.23 -20.89
N ALA A 410 6.79 0.05 -21.21
CA ALA A 410 6.92 1.14 -20.25
C ALA A 410 5.63 1.34 -19.43
N SER A 411 4.47 1.16 -20.06
CA SER A 411 3.15 1.27 -19.45
C SER A 411 2.15 0.33 -20.10
N ILE A 412 0.98 0.16 -19.48
CA ILE A 412 -0.11 -0.68 -19.96
C ILE A 412 -1.39 0.13 -19.95
N ALA A 413 -2.19 0.01 -21.01
CA ALA A 413 -3.53 0.52 -21.09
C ALA A 413 -4.53 -0.65 -21.18
N PHE A 414 -5.67 -0.49 -20.50
CA PHE A 414 -6.80 -1.41 -20.61
C PHE A 414 -7.90 -0.70 -21.40
N VAL A 415 -8.32 -1.32 -22.50
CA VAL A 415 -9.33 -0.76 -23.39
C VAL A 415 -10.60 -1.59 -23.27
N PRO A 416 -11.76 -0.98 -22.97
CA PRO A 416 -13.01 -1.72 -22.85
C PRO A 416 -13.47 -2.33 -24.18
N ASP A 417 -13.79 -3.63 -24.21
CA ASP A 417 -14.34 -4.35 -25.39
C ASP A 417 -15.70 -5.02 -25.10
N GLY A 418 -16.53 -4.36 -24.28
CA GLY A 418 -17.90 -4.79 -23.96
C GLY A 418 -18.00 -6.00 -23.03
N ALA A 419 -17.32 -7.11 -23.34
CA ALA A 419 -17.32 -8.36 -22.56
C ALA A 419 -16.15 -8.45 -21.56
N ALA A 420 -14.97 -7.93 -21.94
CA ALA A 420 -13.79 -7.84 -21.10
C ALA A 420 -12.87 -6.75 -21.62
N ASP A 421 -12.10 -6.10 -20.75
CA ASP A 421 -11.08 -5.15 -21.19
C ASP A 421 -9.91 -5.90 -21.83
N PHE A 422 -9.44 -5.42 -22.98
CA PHE A 422 -8.22 -5.97 -23.58
C PHE A 422 -6.99 -5.13 -23.22
N LYS A 423 -5.88 -5.83 -23.04
CA LYS A 423 -4.59 -5.26 -22.64
C LYS A 423 -3.81 -4.76 -23.85
N VAL A 424 -3.37 -3.51 -23.79
CA VAL A 424 -2.42 -2.92 -24.73
C VAL A 424 -1.14 -2.52 -23.98
N GLY A 425 -0.02 -3.11 -24.37
CA GLY A 425 1.29 -2.66 -23.92
C GLY A 425 1.73 -1.40 -24.67
N VAL A 426 2.50 -0.54 -24.02
CA VAL A 426 3.10 0.65 -24.64
C VAL A 426 4.60 0.60 -24.41
N GLU A 427 5.37 0.68 -25.49
CA GLU A 427 6.83 0.69 -25.47
C GLU A 427 7.40 2.01 -24.91
N GLU A 428 8.71 2.05 -24.63
CA GLU A 428 9.40 3.23 -24.08
C GLU A 428 9.28 4.49 -24.98
N HIS A 429 9.23 4.28 -26.29
CA HIS A 429 9.02 5.35 -27.26
C HIS A 429 7.54 5.72 -27.45
N GLY A 430 6.64 5.20 -26.60
CA GLY A 430 5.21 5.48 -26.65
C GLY A 430 4.47 4.71 -27.74
N VAL A 431 5.08 3.71 -28.38
CA VAL A 431 4.44 2.94 -29.46
C VAL A 431 3.59 1.82 -28.84
N PRO A 432 2.30 1.67 -29.19
CA PRO A 432 1.49 0.54 -28.76
C PRO A 432 2.05 -0.78 -29.31
N THR A 433 2.05 -1.83 -28.50
CA THR A 433 2.48 -3.17 -28.90
C THR A 433 1.56 -3.76 -29.98
N GLU A 434 2.02 -4.81 -30.67
CA GLU A 434 1.22 -5.45 -31.73
C GLU A 434 -0.18 -5.87 -31.28
N SER A 435 -0.36 -6.21 -30.00
CA SER A 435 -1.67 -6.54 -29.40
C SER A 435 -2.74 -5.47 -29.58
N ALA A 436 -2.34 -4.19 -29.77
CA ALA A 436 -3.27 -3.11 -30.06
C ALA A 436 -3.94 -3.27 -31.43
N TYR A 437 -3.25 -3.87 -32.40
CA TYR A 437 -3.65 -3.95 -33.81
C TYR A 437 -4.26 -5.30 -34.19
N VAL A 438 -4.33 -6.23 -33.25
CA VAL A 438 -4.93 -7.55 -33.43
C VAL A 438 -6.43 -7.45 -33.15
N ASN A 439 -7.26 -8.12 -33.94
CA ASN A 439 -8.74 -8.22 -33.81
C ASN A 439 -9.60 -7.06 -34.37
N GLY A 440 -9.12 -6.22 -35.30
CA GLY A 440 -10.00 -5.23 -35.96
C GLY A 440 -10.67 -4.23 -35.02
N ILE A 441 -10.10 -4.07 -33.81
CA ILE A 441 -10.61 -3.20 -32.76
C ILE A 441 -10.32 -1.75 -33.15
N ASP A 442 -11.35 -0.92 -33.26
CA ASP A 442 -11.24 0.52 -33.51
C ASP A 442 -11.24 1.28 -32.17
N ALA A 443 -10.04 1.42 -31.60
CA ALA A 443 -9.81 2.15 -30.36
C ALA A 443 -8.87 3.34 -30.58
N PHE A 444 -9.10 4.40 -29.81
CA PHE A 444 -8.19 5.53 -29.70
C PHE A 444 -7.33 5.38 -28.46
N LEU A 445 -6.02 5.56 -28.61
CA LEU A 445 -5.07 5.49 -27.51
C LEU A 445 -4.25 6.78 -27.46
N VAL A 446 -3.96 7.23 -26.24
CA VAL A 446 -3.01 8.31 -25.98
C VAL A 446 -1.84 7.73 -25.22
N THR A 447 -0.64 7.91 -25.73
CA THR A 447 0.58 7.40 -25.10
C THR A 447 1.59 8.51 -24.90
N ARG A 448 2.45 8.31 -23.91
CA ARG A 448 3.57 9.20 -23.64
C ARG A 448 4.84 8.60 -24.24
N SER A 449 5.58 9.40 -24.99
CA SER A 449 6.87 9.05 -25.59
C SER A 449 7.98 9.84 -24.90
N GLY A 450 8.69 9.18 -23.98
CA GLY A 450 9.71 9.81 -23.14
C GLY A 450 9.15 10.96 -22.29
N ASP A 451 9.89 12.06 -22.20
CA ASP A 451 9.54 13.24 -21.39
C ASP A 451 9.13 14.46 -22.23
N LYS A 452 8.95 14.33 -23.55
CA LYS A 452 8.65 15.49 -24.42
C LYS A 452 7.39 15.37 -25.25
N ARG A 453 6.92 14.15 -25.50
CA ARG A 453 5.91 13.91 -26.54
C ARG A 453 4.73 13.11 -26.01
N ILE A 454 3.55 13.48 -26.50
CA ILE A 454 2.31 12.72 -26.38
C ILE A 454 1.87 12.34 -27.79
N LEU A 455 1.51 11.07 -27.99
CA LEU A 455 1.16 10.51 -29.28
C LEU A 455 -0.28 9.98 -29.21
N GLY A 456 -1.08 10.30 -30.22
CA GLY A 456 -2.40 9.73 -30.41
C GLY A 456 -2.39 8.63 -31.46
N TRP A 457 -3.12 7.55 -31.20
CA TRP A 457 -3.19 6.39 -32.07
C TRP A 457 -4.64 6.03 -32.36
N ASN A 458 -4.86 5.47 -33.56
CA ASN A 458 -6.08 4.73 -33.86
C ASN A 458 -5.67 3.32 -34.27
N THR A 459 -6.09 2.34 -33.48
CA THR A 459 -5.65 0.95 -33.60
C THR A 459 -6.21 0.22 -34.83
N SER A 460 -7.31 0.71 -35.43
CA SER A 460 -7.86 0.12 -36.65
C SER A 460 -7.24 0.67 -37.93
N LYS A 461 -6.76 1.91 -37.90
CA LYS A 461 -6.36 2.64 -39.11
C LYS A 461 -4.87 2.57 -39.42
N SER A 462 -4.01 2.74 -38.42
CA SER A 462 -2.58 2.97 -38.68
C SER A 462 -1.69 2.52 -37.52
N LYS A 463 -0.54 1.93 -37.87
CA LYS A 463 0.58 1.69 -36.94
C LYS A 463 1.46 2.93 -36.72
N ALA A 464 1.17 4.05 -37.39
CA ALA A 464 1.81 5.34 -37.17
C ALA A 464 0.89 6.24 -36.32
N PRO A 465 1.45 7.15 -35.50
CA PRO A 465 0.63 8.07 -34.70
C PRO A 465 -0.22 8.96 -35.61
N MET A 466 -1.47 9.15 -35.23
CA MET A 466 -2.45 10.00 -35.91
C MET A 466 -2.15 11.49 -35.70
N TRP A 467 -1.65 11.82 -34.50
CA TRP A 467 -1.23 13.15 -34.11
C TRP A 467 -0.11 13.06 -33.08
N GLU A 468 0.66 14.14 -32.98
CA GLU A 468 1.77 14.28 -32.04
C GLU A 468 1.67 15.66 -31.38
N PHE A 469 1.75 15.67 -30.05
CA PHE A 469 1.93 16.88 -29.25
C PHE A 469 3.33 16.87 -28.65
N THR A 470 4.08 17.94 -28.85
CA THR A 470 5.44 18.10 -28.31
C THR A 470 5.49 19.35 -27.44
N VAL A 471 6.03 19.23 -26.23
CA VAL A 471 6.24 20.38 -25.35
C VAL A 471 7.36 21.29 -25.89
N PRO A 472 7.31 22.60 -25.63
CA PRO A 472 8.38 23.54 -26.01
C PRO A 472 9.78 23.12 -25.55
N GLU A 473 10.81 23.59 -26.25
CA GLU A 473 12.21 23.34 -25.84
C GLU A 473 12.48 23.83 -24.41
N GLY A 474 13.26 23.04 -23.66
CA GLY A 474 13.54 23.30 -22.24
C GLY A 474 12.47 22.80 -21.27
N GLN A 475 11.33 22.30 -21.76
CA GLN A 475 10.30 21.67 -20.92
C GLN A 475 10.35 20.14 -20.94
N LYS A 476 9.86 19.54 -19.87
CA LYS A 476 9.66 18.09 -19.72
C LYS A 476 8.29 17.79 -19.12
N ILE A 477 7.63 16.78 -19.67
CA ILE A 477 6.37 16.22 -19.16
C ILE A 477 6.67 15.47 -17.87
N ILE A 478 5.94 15.79 -16.81
CA ILE A 478 6.01 15.07 -15.53
C ILE A 478 4.80 14.16 -15.33
N HIS A 479 3.61 14.62 -15.72
CA HIS A 479 2.36 13.86 -15.61
C HIS A 479 1.52 13.94 -16.89
N ALA A 480 0.83 12.84 -17.18
CA ALA A 480 -0.23 12.76 -18.19
C ALA A 480 -1.42 12.11 -17.50
N THR A 481 -2.41 12.90 -17.13
CA THR A 481 -3.55 12.46 -16.31
C THR A 481 -4.79 12.32 -17.19
N ALA A 482 -5.33 11.12 -17.26
CA ALA A 482 -6.62 10.85 -17.89
C ALA A 482 -7.75 10.92 -16.84
N ARG A 483 -9.00 10.95 -17.32
CA ARG A 483 -10.16 10.76 -16.45
C ARG A 483 -10.12 9.37 -15.80
N PRO A 484 -10.64 9.20 -14.57
CA PRO A 484 -10.80 7.88 -13.98
C PRO A 484 -11.61 6.95 -14.89
N ALA A 485 -11.28 5.66 -14.90
CA ALA A 485 -11.96 4.67 -15.74
C ALA A 485 -13.46 4.58 -15.42
N HIS A 486 -13.82 4.63 -14.13
CA HIS A 486 -15.20 4.72 -13.66
C HIS A 486 -15.54 6.15 -13.23
N ASP A 487 -16.03 6.95 -14.18
CA ASP A 487 -16.35 8.35 -13.96
C ASP A 487 -17.73 8.74 -14.55
N PRO A 488 -18.83 8.11 -14.06
CA PRO A 488 -20.18 8.36 -14.56
C PRO A 488 -20.66 9.78 -14.25
N VAL A 489 -21.45 10.33 -15.16
CA VAL A 489 -21.97 11.70 -15.07
C VAL A 489 -23.48 11.66 -14.85
N ALA A 490 -23.93 12.06 -13.67
CA ALA A 490 -25.35 12.02 -13.31
C ALA A 490 -26.17 13.17 -13.93
N SER A 491 -25.54 14.31 -14.22
CA SER A 491 -26.21 15.48 -14.82
C SER A 491 -25.36 16.14 -15.89
N VAL A 492 -25.98 16.40 -17.05
CA VAL A 492 -25.36 17.04 -18.22
C VAL A 492 -25.13 18.55 -18.06
N GLY A 493 -25.77 19.18 -17.08
CA GLY A 493 -25.69 20.62 -16.85
C GLY A 493 -25.82 20.99 -15.38
N LYS A 494 -25.45 22.23 -15.04
CA LYS A 494 -25.77 22.85 -13.75
C LYS A 494 -26.98 23.75 -13.92
N VAL A 495 -28.00 23.60 -13.07
CA VAL A 495 -29.16 24.50 -13.05
C VAL A 495 -28.78 25.74 -12.25
N LEU A 496 -28.96 26.92 -12.83
CA LEU A 496 -28.70 28.22 -12.23
C LEU A 496 -29.93 28.70 -11.42
N GLY A 497 -29.75 29.72 -10.57
CA GLY A 497 -30.82 30.22 -9.70
C GLY A 497 -32.02 30.81 -10.46
N ASP A 498 -31.84 31.22 -11.72
CA ASP A 498 -32.91 31.67 -12.61
C ASP A 498 -33.56 30.53 -13.42
N ARG A 499 -33.23 29.26 -13.09
CA ARG A 499 -33.66 28.02 -13.77
C ARG A 499 -33.11 27.84 -15.18
N SER A 500 -32.19 28.68 -15.62
CA SER A 500 -31.40 28.40 -16.82
C SER A 500 -30.38 27.29 -16.54
N VAL A 501 -29.85 26.68 -17.59
CA VAL A 501 -28.92 25.55 -17.47
C VAL A 501 -27.59 25.92 -18.11
N LEU A 502 -26.52 25.77 -17.34
CA LEU A 502 -25.16 25.87 -17.83
C LEU A 502 -24.66 24.46 -18.18
N TYR A 503 -24.57 24.15 -19.47
CA TYR A 503 -24.22 22.81 -19.96
C TYR A 503 -22.73 22.52 -19.77
N LYS A 504 -22.42 21.37 -19.16
CA LYS A 504 -21.06 20.94 -18.88
C LYS A 504 -20.40 20.47 -20.16
N TYR A 505 -19.13 20.81 -20.35
CA TYR A 505 -18.35 20.24 -21.44
C TYR A 505 -17.91 18.81 -21.06
N LEU A 506 -18.65 17.82 -21.56
CA LEU A 506 -18.47 16.41 -21.19
C LEU A 506 -17.76 15.63 -22.29
N ASN A 507 -16.43 15.73 -22.30
CA ASN A 507 -15.59 14.92 -23.18
C ASN A 507 -14.94 13.77 -22.39
N HIS A 508 -15.12 12.53 -22.86
CA HIS A 508 -14.55 11.33 -22.23
C HIS A 508 -13.08 11.14 -22.59
N ASN A 509 -12.62 11.79 -23.66
CA ASN A 509 -11.30 11.62 -24.23
C ASN A 509 -10.30 12.68 -23.75
N LEU A 510 -10.55 13.32 -22.61
CA LEU A 510 -9.68 14.40 -22.12
C LEU A 510 -8.38 13.86 -21.50
N ALA A 511 -7.26 14.48 -21.84
CA ALA A 511 -5.96 14.23 -21.23
C ALA A 511 -5.34 15.55 -20.75
N LEU A 512 -5.03 15.61 -19.46
CA LEU A 512 -4.33 16.75 -18.85
C LEU A 512 -2.83 16.46 -18.80
N ILE A 513 -2.04 17.24 -19.54
CA ILE A 513 -0.59 17.11 -19.60
C ILE A 513 0.05 18.19 -18.74
N THR A 514 0.88 17.78 -17.80
CA THR A 514 1.63 18.66 -16.91
C THR A 514 3.10 18.64 -17.31
N ALA A 515 3.63 19.80 -17.72
CA ALA A 515 5.01 19.97 -18.14
C ALA A 515 5.73 21.02 -17.27
N THR A 516 7.03 20.83 -17.05
CA THR A 516 7.88 21.70 -16.22
C THR A 516 9.07 22.20 -17.03
N GLY A 517 9.40 23.49 -16.89
CA GLY A 517 10.67 24.08 -17.31
C GLY A 517 11.63 24.22 -16.12
N GLU A 518 12.60 25.14 -16.21
CA GLU A 518 13.52 25.43 -15.08
C GLU A 518 12.81 26.06 -13.88
N SER A 519 11.87 26.98 -14.12
CA SER A 519 11.09 27.70 -13.10
C SER A 519 9.63 27.94 -13.51
N THR A 520 9.12 27.10 -14.42
CA THR A 520 7.77 27.22 -14.96
C THR A 520 7.04 25.89 -14.92
N VAL A 521 5.71 25.94 -14.80
CA VAL A 521 4.83 24.79 -15.01
C VAL A 521 3.73 25.17 -15.98
N ASP A 522 3.50 24.29 -16.95
CA ASP A 522 2.51 24.45 -18.01
C ASP A 522 1.54 23.27 -17.96
N PHE A 523 0.25 23.58 -18.02
CA PHE A 523 -0.84 22.61 -18.05
C PHE A 523 -1.56 22.70 -19.40
N TYR A 524 -1.57 21.59 -20.14
CA TYR A 524 -2.22 21.48 -21.44
C TYR A 524 -3.38 20.49 -21.33
N LEU A 525 -4.60 20.97 -21.58
CA LEU A 525 -5.77 20.09 -21.70
C LEU A 525 -5.93 19.71 -23.18
N LEU A 526 -5.75 18.44 -23.49
CA LEU A 526 -5.84 17.91 -24.84
C LEU A 526 -7.12 17.09 -25.02
N ASP A 527 -7.68 17.13 -26.23
CA ASP A 527 -8.56 16.07 -26.71
C ASP A 527 -7.72 14.89 -27.22
N GLY A 528 -7.86 13.73 -26.60
CA GLY A 528 -7.06 12.54 -26.85
C GLY A 528 -7.33 11.84 -28.18
N VAL A 529 -8.40 12.20 -28.89
CA VAL A 529 -8.73 11.63 -30.20
C VAL A 529 -8.12 12.48 -31.33
N SER A 530 -8.31 13.79 -31.26
CA SER A 530 -7.87 14.75 -32.29
C SER A 530 -6.48 15.34 -32.05
N GLY A 531 -6.00 15.35 -30.80
CA GLY A 531 -4.77 16.04 -30.40
C GLY A 531 -4.92 17.55 -30.21
N GLN A 532 -6.14 18.09 -30.34
CA GLN A 532 -6.38 19.52 -30.20
C GLN A 532 -6.14 19.99 -28.76
N ILE A 533 -5.44 21.12 -28.61
CA ILE A 533 -5.27 21.79 -27.33
C ILE A 533 -6.56 22.58 -27.03
N LEU A 534 -7.29 22.14 -26.02
CA LEU A 534 -8.55 22.75 -25.58
C LEU A 534 -8.34 23.88 -24.58
N HIS A 535 -7.29 23.79 -23.75
CA HIS A 535 -6.94 24.82 -22.78
C HIS A 535 -5.44 24.78 -22.47
N THR A 536 -4.85 25.93 -22.17
CA THR A 536 -3.45 26.06 -21.74
C THR A 536 -3.35 27.05 -20.59
N ALA A 537 -2.66 26.66 -19.53
CA ALA A 537 -2.33 27.54 -18.42
C ALA A 537 -0.82 27.44 -18.12
N ARG A 538 -0.16 28.61 -18.01
CA ARG A 538 1.28 28.71 -17.76
C ARG A 538 1.54 29.56 -16.52
N TYR A 539 2.42 29.07 -15.66
CA TYR A 539 2.84 29.75 -14.44
C TYR A 539 4.37 29.86 -14.39
N THR A 540 4.86 31.00 -13.92
CA THR A 540 6.28 31.31 -13.77
C THR A 540 6.68 31.42 -12.30
N ASN A 541 7.98 31.37 -12.01
CA ASN A 541 8.54 31.39 -10.65
C ASN A 541 8.01 30.24 -9.78
N VAL A 542 7.89 29.07 -10.37
CA VAL A 542 7.44 27.83 -9.73
C VAL A 542 8.66 27.07 -9.22
N ASP A 543 8.59 26.61 -7.97
CA ASP A 543 9.61 25.71 -7.43
C ASP A 543 9.30 24.27 -7.84
N ILE A 544 9.97 23.81 -8.89
CA ILE A 544 9.82 22.46 -9.44
C ILE A 544 10.36 21.36 -8.51
N THR A 545 11.04 21.71 -7.42
CA THR A 545 11.49 20.75 -6.41
C THR A 545 10.38 20.37 -5.43
N GLN A 546 9.32 21.19 -5.36
CA GLN A 546 8.12 20.88 -4.60
C GLN A 546 7.19 19.94 -5.38
N PRO A 547 6.32 19.18 -4.69
CA PRO A 547 5.34 18.33 -5.36
C PRO A 547 4.39 19.13 -6.27
N ILE A 548 4.17 18.60 -7.47
CA ILE A 548 3.17 19.08 -8.42
C ILE A 548 2.18 17.96 -8.63
N ALA A 549 0.91 18.20 -8.31
CA ALA A 549 -0.16 17.22 -8.47
C ALA A 549 -1.23 17.76 -9.41
N SER A 550 -1.84 16.87 -10.20
CA SER A 550 -2.89 17.22 -11.15
C SER A 550 -3.92 16.10 -11.28
N VAL A 551 -5.20 16.47 -11.40
CA VAL A 551 -6.32 15.54 -11.56
C VAL A 551 -7.36 16.11 -12.52
N ILE A 552 -8.07 15.23 -13.22
CA ILE A 552 -9.20 15.56 -14.09
C ILE A 552 -10.36 14.61 -13.80
N SER A 553 -11.59 15.13 -13.83
CA SER A 553 -12.79 14.35 -13.53
C SER A 553 -14.02 15.06 -14.09
N GLU A 554 -14.96 14.32 -14.69
CA GLU A 554 -16.16 14.86 -15.32
C GLU A 554 -15.86 16.04 -16.26
N ASN A 555 -16.17 17.27 -15.85
CA ASN A 555 -16.01 18.50 -16.61
C ASN A 555 -15.04 19.47 -15.93
N TRP A 556 -14.21 18.99 -15.00
CA TRP A 556 -13.31 19.85 -14.24
C TRP A 556 -11.95 19.21 -14.04
N PHE A 557 -10.97 20.05 -13.78
CA PHE A 557 -9.62 19.63 -13.47
C PHE A 557 -9.03 20.55 -12.41
N ALA A 558 -8.09 20.01 -11.66
CA ALA A 558 -7.39 20.75 -10.63
C ALA A 558 -5.91 20.40 -10.65
N TYR A 559 -5.10 21.35 -10.23
CA TYR A 559 -3.67 21.17 -10.07
C TYR A 559 -3.12 22.03 -8.95
N SER A 560 -2.02 21.58 -8.34
CA SER A 560 -1.33 22.28 -7.28
C SER A 560 0.17 22.32 -7.52
N PHE A 561 0.78 23.45 -7.14
CA PHE A 561 2.21 23.71 -7.20
C PHE A 561 2.58 24.79 -6.19
N TRP A 562 3.87 24.99 -5.96
CA TRP A 562 4.39 26.11 -5.18
C TRP A 562 4.92 27.20 -6.10
N ALA A 563 4.58 28.47 -5.83
CA ALA A 563 5.11 29.60 -6.60
C ALA A 563 5.49 30.81 -5.73
N ASP A 564 6.54 31.51 -6.16
CA ASP A 564 6.96 32.80 -5.64
C ASP A 564 6.64 33.91 -6.66
N THR A 565 5.41 34.40 -6.64
CA THR A 565 4.90 35.37 -7.63
C THR A 565 5.37 36.80 -7.38
N SER A 566 6.69 36.98 -7.18
CA SER A 566 7.36 38.18 -6.66
C SER A 566 7.16 39.52 -7.42
N GLU A 567 6.49 39.56 -8.58
CA GLU A 567 6.34 40.80 -9.37
C GLU A 567 4.88 41.23 -9.69
N VAL A 568 3.88 40.36 -9.53
CA VAL A 568 2.48 40.67 -9.95
C VAL A 568 1.44 40.37 -8.86
N SER A 569 1.74 39.50 -7.88
CA SER A 569 0.81 39.09 -6.84
C SER A 569 1.52 38.89 -5.50
N ALA A 570 0.88 39.27 -4.40
CA ALA A 570 1.41 39.01 -3.05
C ALA A 570 1.27 37.52 -2.63
N ALA A 571 0.75 36.67 -3.51
CA ALA A 571 0.45 35.27 -3.26
C ALA A 571 1.69 34.37 -3.43
N LYS A 572 2.55 34.37 -2.41
CA LYS A 572 3.67 33.44 -2.28
C LYS A 572 3.24 32.21 -1.48
N GLY A 573 3.51 31.00 -2.00
CA GLY A 573 3.23 29.75 -1.32
C GLY A 573 2.63 28.68 -2.21
N TYR A 574 1.99 27.69 -1.59
CA TYR A 574 1.28 26.63 -2.30
C TYR A 574 -0.05 27.13 -2.84
N GLN A 575 -0.31 26.81 -4.09
CA GLN A 575 -1.52 27.18 -4.81
C GLN A 575 -2.27 25.92 -5.26
N LEU A 576 -3.60 25.97 -5.19
CA LEU A 576 -4.52 24.99 -5.77
C LEU A 576 -5.42 25.73 -6.76
N ILE A 577 -5.35 25.36 -8.04
CA ILE A 577 -6.17 25.96 -9.08
C ILE A 577 -7.20 24.93 -9.51
N VAL A 578 -8.46 25.36 -9.59
CA VAL A 578 -9.59 24.52 -10.02
C VAL A 578 -10.25 25.19 -11.21
N SER A 579 -10.45 24.40 -12.27
CA SER A 579 -11.03 24.87 -13.52
C SER A 579 -12.22 23.98 -13.90
N GLU A 580 -13.34 24.60 -14.28
CA GLU A 580 -14.52 23.93 -14.82
C GLU A 580 -14.70 24.27 -16.30
N LEU A 581 -15.17 23.29 -17.06
CA LEU A 581 -15.38 23.33 -18.50
C LEU A 581 -16.88 23.32 -18.82
N TYR A 582 -17.33 24.28 -19.63
CA TYR A 582 -18.70 24.43 -20.08
C TYR A 582 -18.79 24.50 -21.61
N GLU A 583 -19.91 24.06 -22.18
CA GLU A 583 -20.14 24.08 -23.63
C GLU A 583 -20.21 25.53 -24.17
N SER A 584 -20.75 26.46 -23.37
CA SER A 584 -20.87 27.88 -23.70
C SER A 584 -20.74 28.76 -22.46
N SER A 585 -20.43 30.05 -22.67
CA SER A 585 -20.48 31.07 -21.62
C SER A 585 -21.90 31.54 -21.31
N THR A 586 -22.84 31.35 -22.25
CA THR A 586 -24.23 31.77 -22.09
C THR A 586 -25.09 30.61 -21.56
N PRO A 587 -25.94 30.83 -20.54
CA PRO A 587 -26.88 29.81 -20.08
C PRO A 587 -27.90 29.42 -21.16
N ASN A 588 -28.41 28.18 -21.10
CA ASN A 588 -29.30 27.54 -22.07
C ASN A 588 -28.75 27.46 -23.51
N ASP A 589 -27.44 27.58 -23.67
CA ASP A 589 -26.77 27.47 -24.96
C ASP A 589 -25.76 26.31 -24.95
N ARG A 590 -25.87 25.44 -25.95
CA ARG A 590 -24.97 24.29 -26.18
C ARG A 590 -23.92 24.60 -27.25
N GLY A 591 -23.82 25.86 -27.67
CA GLY A 591 -22.92 26.30 -28.71
C GLY A 591 -23.18 25.56 -30.02
N VAL A 592 -22.10 25.08 -30.67
CA VAL A 592 -22.18 24.38 -31.97
C VAL A 592 -22.89 23.03 -31.86
N LEU A 593 -22.99 22.43 -30.67
CA LEU A 593 -23.66 21.15 -30.49
C LEU A 593 -25.18 21.26 -30.66
N GLY A 594 -25.80 22.40 -30.32
CA GLY A 594 -27.25 22.59 -30.39
C GLY A 594 -28.02 21.42 -29.77
N ASP A 595 -28.97 20.87 -30.52
CA ASP A 595 -29.80 19.72 -30.10
C ASP A 595 -29.15 18.35 -30.34
N ALA A 596 -27.84 18.29 -30.66
CA ALA A 596 -27.16 17.04 -30.92
C ALA A 596 -27.19 16.11 -29.70
N ALA A 597 -27.68 14.89 -29.91
CA ALA A 597 -27.67 13.82 -28.91
C ALA A 597 -26.29 13.20 -28.72
N ASN A 598 -25.45 13.24 -29.76
CA ASN A 598 -24.14 12.58 -29.79
C ASN A 598 -23.02 13.61 -29.92
N TYR A 599 -21.91 13.37 -29.22
CA TYR A 599 -20.67 14.11 -29.33
C TYR A 599 -19.65 13.34 -30.17
N SER A 600 -18.80 14.03 -30.92
CA SER A 600 -17.71 13.46 -31.69
C SER A 600 -16.46 14.33 -31.56
N SER A 601 -15.35 13.74 -31.12
CA SER A 601 -14.05 14.40 -31.05
C SER A 601 -13.38 14.61 -32.43
N ILE A 602 -14.02 14.23 -33.54
CA ILE A 602 -13.43 14.34 -34.89
C ILE A 602 -14.14 15.42 -35.72
N THR A 603 -15.43 15.63 -35.46
CA THR A 603 -16.29 16.52 -36.24
C THR A 603 -16.90 17.56 -35.30
N ASN A 604 -16.79 18.85 -35.65
CA ASN A 604 -17.36 19.95 -34.88
C ASN A 604 -16.84 20.04 -33.42
N ILE A 605 -15.52 19.86 -33.22
CA ILE A 605 -14.89 20.05 -31.92
C ILE A 605 -15.09 21.51 -31.49
N THR A 606 -15.70 21.72 -30.32
CA THR A 606 -15.90 23.05 -29.74
C THR A 606 -14.85 23.33 -28.68
N MET A 607 -14.38 24.58 -28.62
CA MET A 607 -13.53 25.01 -27.51
C MET A 607 -14.40 25.18 -26.26
N PRO A 608 -14.02 24.59 -25.12
CA PRO A 608 -14.78 24.78 -23.89
C PRO A 608 -14.67 26.20 -23.38
N HIS A 609 -15.75 26.72 -22.79
CA HIS A 609 -15.70 27.89 -21.93
C HIS A 609 -15.14 27.47 -20.56
N VAL A 610 -13.95 27.97 -20.22
CA VAL A 610 -13.23 27.58 -19.01
C VAL A 610 -13.36 28.66 -17.95
N ILE A 611 -13.83 28.28 -16.76
CA ILE A 611 -13.88 29.14 -15.58
C ILE A 611 -12.89 28.60 -14.56
N SER A 612 -11.91 29.42 -14.17
CA SER A 612 -10.82 29.02 -13.28
C SER A 612 -10.75 29.89 -12.04
N GLN A 613 -10.44 29.28 -10.90
CA GLN A 613 -10.22 29.98 -9.64
C GLN A 613 -9.02 29.37 -8.91
N ALA A 614 -8.16 30.23 -8.36
CA ALA A 614 -6.99 29.84 -7.58
C ALA A 614 -7.28 29.94 -6.08
N TYR A 615 -6.64 29.10 -5.28
CA TYR A 615 -6.68 29.09 -3.81
C TYR A 615 -5.25 28.98 -3.27
N MET A 616 -4.95 29.71 -2.21
CA MET A 616 -3.77 29.49 -1.38
C MET A 616 -4.06 28.35 -0.41
N ILE A 617 -3.14 27.39 -0.31
CA ILE A 617 -3.26 26.24 0.59
C ILE A 617 -2.09 26.23 1.59
N PRO A 618 -2.26 25.66 2.80
CA PRO A 618 -1.27 25.76 3.87
C PRO A 618 -0.03 24.87 3.65
N GLU A 619 -0.14 23.80 2.86
CA GLU A 619 0.93 22.82 2.65
C GLU A 619 0.87 22.17 1.26
N ALA A 620 1.92 21.43 0.90
CA ALA A 620 2.03 20.75 -0.39
C ALA A 620 1.01 19.62 -0.56
N ILE A 621 0.52 19.43 -1.78
CA ILE A 621 -0.27 18.25 -2.17
C ILE A 621 0.60 17.38 -3.07
N SER A 622 0.91 16.15 -2.63
CA SER A 622 1.77 15.23 -3.39
C SER A 622 1.04 14.34 -4.39
N ASN A 623 -0.22 14.00 -4.09
CA ASN A 623 -1.07 13.19 -4.95
C ASN A 623 -2.51 13.71 -4.87
N MET A 624 -3.22 13.65 -6.01
CA MET A 624 -4.64 13.98 -6.12
C MET A 624 -5.41 12.84 -6.74
N ALA A 625 -6.59 12.55 -6.17
CA ALA A 625 -7.58 11.65 -6.72
C ALA A 625 -8.99 12.22 -6.51
N VAL A 626 -10.00 11.59 -7.10
CA VAL A 626 -11.41 11.99 -6.93
C VAL A 626 -12.22 10.79 -6.46
N THR A 627 -13.17 11.05 -5.56
CA THR A 627 -14.11 10.04 -5.08
C THR A 627 -14.99 9.53 -6.22
N GLN A 628 -15.11 8.22 -6.35
CA GLN A 628 -15.91 7.53 -7.35
C GLN A 628 -17.09 6.79 -6.68
N THR A 629 -18.29 7.08 -7.15
CA THR A 629 -19.53 6.38 -6.75
C THR A 629 -20.17 5.71 -7.96
N ARG A 630 -21.13 4.81 -7.72
CA ARG A 630 -21.68 3.93 -8.75
C ARG A 630 -22.28 4.68 -9.95
N GLN A 631 -22.96 5.80 -9.72
CA GLN A 631 -23.69 6.59 -10.70
C GLN A 631 -23.21 8.05 -10.76
N GLY A 632 -22.31 8.47 -9.86
CA GLY A 632 -21.79 9.84 -9.84
C GLY A 632 -22.81 10.90 -9.40
N ILE A 633 -23.80 10.50 -8.59
CA ILE A 633 -24.84 11.37 -8.01
C ILE A 633 -24.33 12.02 -6.72
N SER A 634 -23.60 11.27 -5.89
CA SER A 634 -23.00 11.80 -4.66
C SER A 634 -22.01 12.92 -4.97
N ILE A 635 -21.89 13.90 -4.07
CA ILE A 635 -21.00 15.04 -4.25
C ILE A 635 -19.56 14.54 -4.32
N ARG A 636 -18.82 14.93 -5.35
CA ARG A 636 -17.42 14.53 -5.47
C ARG A 636 -16.55 15.28 -4.46
N GLN A 637 -15.53 14.61 -3.93
CA GLN A 637 -14.46 15.23 -3.16
C GLN A 637 -13.13 15.08 -3.88
N LEU A 638 -12.31 16.13 -3.80
CA LEU A 638 -10.91 16.09 -4.21
C LEU A 638 -10.09 15.49 -3.07
N LEU A 639 -9.59 14.28 -3.28
CA LEU A 639 -8.71 13.59 -2.34
C LEU A 639 -7.30 14.13 -2.52
N CYS A 640 -6.69 14.64 -1.46
CA CYS A 640 -5.33 15.18 -1.47
C CYS A 640 -4.48 14.49 -0.41
N THR A 641 -3.29 14.02 -0.81
CA THR A 641 -2.26 13.55 0.12
C THR A 641 -1.40 14.73 0.56
N LEU A 642 -1.23 14.89 1.87
CA LEU A 642 -0.53 16.00 2.51
C LEU A 642 0.74 15.49 3.22
N PRO A 643 1.95 15.65 2.63
CA PRO A 643 3.17 15.09 3.19
C PRO A 643 3.62 15.72 4.51
N ALA A 644 3.41 17.03 4.71
CA ALA A 644 3.91 17.71 5.90
C ALA A 644 3.05 17.38 7.14
N SER A 645 1.72 17.33 6.99
CA SER A 645 0.80 16.88 8.04
C SER A 645 0.63 15.36 8.13
N ARG A 646 1.21 14.58 7.21
CA ARG A 646 1.10 13.11 7.16
C ARG A 646 -0.36 12.64 7.14
N SER A 647 -1.17 13.28 6.30
CA SER A 647 -2.61 13.05 6.28
C SER A 647 -3.19 12.99 4.87
N ILE A 648 -4.42 12.50 4.76
CA ILE A 648 -5.21 12.55 3.53
C ILE A 648 -6.48 13.34 3.81
N VAL A 649 -6.77 14.34 2.99
CA VAL A 649 -7.97 15.17 3.10
C VAL A 649 -8.90 14.95 1.92
N GLY A 650 -10.22 14.96 2.16
CA GLY A 650 -11.25 14.97 1.13
C GLY A 650 -11.91 16.34 1.07
N ILE A 651 -11.53 17.18 0.10
CA ILE A 651 -12.06 18.54 -0.04
C ILE A 651 -13.37 18.51 -0.82
N PRO A 652 -14.51 18.94 -0.25
CA PRO A 652 -15.80 18.92 -0.93
C PRO A 652 -15.84 19.85 -2.15
N ARG A 653 -16.36 19.35 -3.28
CA ARG A 653 -16.40 20.12 -4.52
C ARG A 653 -17.13 21.47 -4.44
N PRO A 654 -18.24 21.65 -3.71
CA PRO A 654 -18.91 22.96 -3.60
C PRO A 654 -18.01 24.08 -3.06
N ILE A 655 -17.03 23.73 -2.20
CA ILE A 655 -16.06 24.69 -1.66
C ILE A 655 -15.07 25.13 -2.73
N LEU A 656 -14.81 24.27 -3.71
CA LEU A 656 -13.87 24.52 -4.80
C LEU A 656 -14.56 25.13 -6.05
N ASP A 657 -15.85 25.51 -6.01
CA ASP A 657 -16.57 26.00 -7.21
C ASP A 657 -15.91 27.31 -7.71
N PRO A 658 -15.38 27.36 -8.96
CA PRO A 658 -14.70 28.54 -9.46
C PRO A 658 -15.66 29.69 -9.77
N ARG A 659 -16.99 29.47 -9.74
CA ARG A 659 -18.02 30.51 -9.92
C ARG A 659 -18.32 31.28 -8.62
N ARG A 660 -17.63 30.96 -7.52
CA ARG A 660 -17.81 31.65 -6.22
C ARG A 660 -17.54 33.16 -6.37
N PRO A 661 -18.45 34.05 -5.92
CA PRO A 661 -18.31 35.49 -6.12
C PRO A 661 -17.06 36.09 -5.46
N VAL A 662 -16.26 36.82 -6.22
CA VAL A 662 -15.04 37.50 -5.76
C VAL A 662 -15.37 38.89 -5.23
N GLY A 663 -14.91 39.21 -4.01
CA GLY A 663 -15.00 40.57 -3.44
C GLY A 663 -16.40 41.00 -2.97
N ARG A 664 -17.43 40.15 -3.13
CA ARG A 664 -18.81 40.43 -2.72
C ARG A 664 -19.50 39.19 -2.17
N ASP A 665 -20.60 39.40 -1.46
CA ASP A 665 -21.49 38.31 -1.05
C ASP A 665 -22.30 37.78 -2.25
N PRO A 666 -22.78 36.52 -2.20
CA PRO A 666 -23.60 35.95 -3.26
C PRO A 666 -24.93 36.69 -3.43
N THR A 667 -25.39 36.81 -4.67
CA THR A 667 -26.76 37.27 -4.97
C THR A 667 -27.78 36.23 -4.52
N ALA A 668 -29.07 36.58 -4.52
CA ALA A 668 -30.13 35.63 -4.16
C ALA A 668 -30.13 34.39 -5.08
N GLN A 669 -29.89 34.59 -6.38
CA GLN A 669 -29.81 33.49 -7.35
C GLN A 669 -28.57 32.62 -7.11
N GLU A 670 -27.40 33.23 -6.88
CA GLU A 670 -26.16 32.49 -6.59
C GLU A 670 -26.26 31.70 -5.27
N ALA A 671 -26.93 32.27 -4.26
CA ALA A 671 -27.18 31.60 -3.00
C ALA A 671 -28.15 30.42 -3.14
N GLU A 672 -29.15 30.51 -4.03
CA GLU A 672 -30.06 29.40 -4.37
C GLU A 672 -29.30 28.23 -5.03
N GLU A 673 -28.24 28.52 -5.79
CA GLU A 673 -27.32 27.51 -6.32
C GLU A 673 -26.36 26.92 -5.27
N GLY A 674 -26.34 27.48 -4.05
CA GLY A 674 -25.40 27.10 -2.99
C GLY A 674 -24.01 27.72 -3.13
N LEU A 675 -23.84 28.77 -3.96
CA LEU A 675 -22.58 29.48 -4.06
C LEU A 675 -22.35 30.36 -2.82
N MET A 676 -21.11 30.39 -2.38
CA MET A 676 -20.66 31.20 -1.25
C MET A 676 -19.52 32.13 -1.68
N LYS A 677 -19.39 33.28 -1.00
CA LYS A 677 -18.33 34.26 -1.25
C LYS A 677 -16.97 33.57 -1.35
N TYR A 678 -16.19 33.89 -2.38
CA TYR A 678 -14.86 33.35 -2.58
C TYR A 678 -13.92 33.81 -1.46
N ASN A 679 -13.17 32.85 -0.91
CA ASN A 679 -12.07 33.09 0.01
C ASN A 679 -10.79 32.54 -0.63
N PRO A 680 -9.79 33.38 -0.94
CA PRO A 680 -8.54 32.93 -1.54
C PRO A 680 -7.73 32.02 -0.61
N ASN A 681 -7.83 32.16 0.71
CA ASN A 681 -7.15 31.27 1.64
C ASN A 681 -8.03 30.05 1.93
N LEU A 682 -7.62 28.88 1.42
CA LEU A 682 -8.28 27.60 1.67
C LEU A 682 -7.56 26.88 2.80
N GLU A 683 -8.07 27.08 4.01
CA GLU A 683 -7.68 26.27 5.17
C GLU A 683 -8.35 24.90 5.07
N PHE A 684 -7.60 23.85 5.41
CA PHE A 684 -8.15 22.50 5.48
C PHE A 684 -8.92 22.35 6.79
N ASP A 685 -10.24 22.16 6.70
CA ASP A 685 -11.08 21.90 7.87
C ASP A 685 -10.67 20.56 8.49
N PRO A 686 -10.47 20.49 9.83
CA PRO A 686 -10.21 19.24 10.53
C PRO A 686 -11.17 18.09 10.19
N LYS A 687 -12.42 18.39 9.82
CA LYS A 687 -13.43 17.41 9.40
C LYS A 687 -13.15 16.76 8.04
N TRP A 688 -12.31 17.37 7.21
CA TRP A 688 -11.95 16.83 5.89
C TRP A 688 -10.83 15.79 5.99
N HIS A 689 -10.10 15.71 7.11
CA HIS A 689 -9.04 14.73 7.31
C HIS A 689 -9.61 13.31 7.44
N LEU A 690 -9.46 12.53 6.38
CA LEU A 690 -9.93 11.14 6.30
C LEU A 690 -9.14 10.23 7.25
N THR A 691 -7.88 10.56 7.51
CA THR A 691 -7.00 9.79 8.39
C THR A 691 -7.26 10.06 9.87
N HIS A 692 -7.99 11.13 10.21
CA HIS A 692 -8.28 11.57 11.58
C HIS A 692 -7.01 11.70 12.43
N SER A 693 -6.75 10.74 13.33
CA SER A 693 -5.59 10.73 14.22
C SER A 693 -4.49 9.76 13.76
N ARG A 694 -4.61 9.20 12.54
CA ARG A 694 -3.63 8.27 11.97
C ARG A 694 -2.69 9.05 11.07
N ASP A 695 -1.42 9.00 11.37
CA ASP A 695 -0.38 9.52 10.49
C ASP A 695 -0.17 8.51 9.35
N VAL A 696 -0.07 9.00 8.12
CA VAL A 696 0.27 8.23 6.93
C VAL A 696 1.43 8.90 6.21
N MET A 697 2.48 8.14 5.93
CA MET A 697 3.71 8.61 5.29
C MET A 697 3.95 7.89 3.98
N GLY A 698 4.58 8.60 3.04
CA GLY A 698 5.03 8.02 1.78
C GLY A 698 3.92 7.44 0.90
N ILE A 699 2.69 7.96 1.00
CA ILE A 699 1.59 7.61 0.10
C ILE A 699 1.94 8.09 -1.31
N GLN A 700 1.97 7.15 -2.26
CA GLN A 700 2.28 7.42 -3.67
C GLN A 700 1.03 7.38 -4.55
N HIS A 701 0.04 6.57 -4.17
CA HIS A 701 -1.19 6.37 -4.93
C HIS A 701 -2.42 6.42 -4.00
N VAL A 702 -3.50 7.02 -4.50
CA VAL A 702 -4.81 7.05 -3.86
C VAL A 702 -5.84 6.60 -4.88
N GLU A 703 -6.55 5.52 -4.56
CA GLU A 703 -7.59 4.93 -5.39
C GLU A 703 -8.94 5.05 -4.67
N SER A 704 -9.97 5.30 -5.47
CA SER A 704 -11.35 5.32 -5.03
C SER A 704 -12.13 4.28 -5.83
N SER A 705 -12.81 3.38 -5.13
CA SER A 705 -13.63 2.33 -5.73
C SER A 705 -15.10 2.51 -5.33
N PRO A 706 -16.04 2.46 -6.28
CA PRO A 706 -17.46 2.53 -5.98
C PRO A 706 -17.94 1.29 -5.21
N THR A 707 -18.96 1.48 -4.39
CA THR A 707 -19.66 0.37 -3.71
C THR A 707 -21.00 0.10 -4.41
N LEU A 708 -21.78 -0.87 -3.93
CA LEU A 708 -23.15 -1.06 -4.44
C LEU A 708 -24.08 0.09 -4.03
N LEU A 709 -23.73 0.80 -2.95
CA LEU A 709 -24.38 2.00 -2.45
C LEU A 709 -23.84 3.22 -3.18
N GLU A 710 -24.74 4.08 -3.64
CA GLU A 710 -24.37 5.33 -4.31
C GLU A 710 -23.78 6.35 -3.34
N SER A 711 -24.21 6.31 -2.07
CA SER A 711 -23.73 7.26 -1.07
C SER A 711 -22.29 7.02 -0.62
N THR A 712 -21.75 5.82 -0.86
CA THR A 712 -20.52 5.34 -0.24
C THR A 712 -19.46 4.92 -1.26
N THR A 713 -18.21 5.27 -0.99
CA THR A 713 -17.02 4.89 -1.75
C THR A 713 -15.94 4.31 -0.82
N LEU A 714 -15.12 3.40 -1.34
CA LEU A 714 -13.94 2.88 -0.66
C LEU A 714 -12.72 3.66 -1.12
N ILE A 715 -11.94 4.17 -0.18
CA ILE A 715 -10.67 4.82 -0.43
C ILE A 715 -9.56 3.88 -0.01
N PHE A 716 -8.61 3.62 -0.90
CA PHE A 716 -7.39 2.88 -0.61
C PHE A 716 -6.19 3.68 -1.06
N SER A 717 -5.21 3.81 -0.19
CA SER A 717 -3.99 4.56 -0.45
C SER A 717 -2.80 3.72 -0.05
N TYR A 718 -1.76 3.75 -0.89
CA TYR A 718 -0.61 2.87 -0.74
C TYR A 718 0.68 3.56 -1.23
N GLY A 719 1.79 2.98 -0.81
CA GLY A 719 3.14 3.46 -1.00
C GLY A 719 3.99 2.87 0.12
N PHE A 720 4.57 3.72 0.97
CA PHE A 720 5.24 3.28 2.21
C PHE A 720 4.22 2.77 3.24
N ASP A 721 3.31 3.65 3.67
CA ASP A 721 2.17 3.24 4.49
C ASP A 721 0.99 2.83 3.60
N ILE A 722 0.12 1.98 4.15
CA ILE A 722 -1.14 1.59 3.53
C ILE A 722 -2.28 2.08 4.42
N PHE A 723 -3.24 2.80 3.82
CA PHE A 723 -4.41 3.30 4.51
C PHE A 723 -5.67 3.08 3.69
N GLY A 724 -6.69 2.51 4.33
CA GLY A 724 -8.00 2.30 3.74
C GLY A 724 -9.11 2.86 4.62
N THR A 725 -10.11 3.48 4.01
CA THR A 725 -11.29 3.98 4.71
C THR A 725 -12.53 3.96 3.82
N ARG A 726 -13.71 4.07 4.45
CA ARG A 726 -14.98 4.27 3.77
C ARG A 726 -15.35 5.74 3.86
N LEU A 727 -15.82 6.31 2.76
CA LEU A 727 -16.22 7.70 2.68
C LEU A 727 -17.64 7.80 2.14
N ALA A 728 -18.46 8.62 2.78
CA ALA A 728 -19.81 8.97 2.30
C ALA A 728 -19.89 10.48 2.04
N PRO A 729 -19.52 10.95 0.83
CA PRO A 729 -19.36 12.37 0.56
C PRO A 729 -20.58 13.25 0.84
N SER A 730 -21.78 12.73 0.52
CA SER A 730 -23.07 13.40 0.74
C SER A 730 -23.82 12.90 1.98
N GLN A 731 -23.12 12.28 2.94
CA GLN A 731 -23.74 11.46 3.99
C GLN A 731 -24.46 10.23 3.44
N PRO A 732 -24.67 9.18 4.25
CA PRO A 732 -25.21 7.93 3.74
C PRO A 732 -26.75 8.03 3.61
N PHE A 733 -27.24 8.34 2.41
CA PHE A 733 -28.68 8.54 2.13
C PHE A 733 -29.43 7.29 1.65
N ASP A 734 -28.71 6.22 1.32
CA ASP A 734 -29.24 4.93 0.84
C ASP A 734 -29.10 3.80 1.88
N ILE A 735 -28.68 4.15 3.10
CA ILE A 735 -28.70 3.27 4.26
C ILE A 735 -29.47 3.94 5.40
N LEU A 736 -30.15 3.14 6.22
CA LEU A 736 -30.74 3.65 7.45
C LEU A 736 -29.63 4.04 8.44
N ASP A 737 -29.80 5.21 9.07
CA ASP A 737 -28.85 5.67 10.08
C ASP A 737 -28.73 4.69 11.24
N LYS A 738 -27.52 4.58 11.81
CA LYS A 738 -27.25 3.78 13.01
C LYS A 738 -28.06 4.27 14.21
N GLY A 739 -28.40 5.55 14.25
CA GLY A 739 -29.25 6.16 15.29
C GLY A 739 -30.76 5.89 15.12
N PHE A 740 -31.20 5.20 14.06
CA PHE A 740 -32.61 4.97 13.82
C PHE A 740 -33.25 4.09 14.90
N SER A 741 -34.24 4.64 15.61
CA SER A 741 -34.89 3.99 16.75
C SER A 741 -35.89 2.90 16.35
N LYS A 742 -35.38 1.74 15.90
CA LYS A 742 -36.19 0.58 15.49
C LYS A 742 -37.16 0.11 16.59
N ILE A 743 -36.74 0.17 17.85
CA ILE A 743 -37.56 -0.22 19.02
C ILE A 743 -38.77 0.71 19.16
N GLN A 744 -38.58 2.03 19.01
CA GLN A 744 -39.68 3.00 19.11
C GLN A 744 -40.70 2.78 17.98
N LEU A 745 -40.23 2.52 16.76
CA LEU A 745 -41.09 2.20 15.62
C LEU A 745 -41.94 0.95 15.94
N LEU A 746 -41.32 -0.13 16.42
CA LEU A 746 -42.00 -1.37 16.76
C LEU A 746 -43.05 -1.17 17.87
N LEU A 747 -42.69 -0.51 18.96
CA LEU A 747 -43.61 -0.22 20.06
C LEU A 747 -44.82 0.59 19.59
N THR A 748 -44.61 1.56 18.70
CA THR A 748 -45.69 2.36 18.12
C THR A 748 -46.64 1.49 17.28
N VAL A 749 -46.11 0.59 16.44
CA VAL A 749 -46.92 -0.36 15.65
C VAL A 749 -47.75 -1.27 16.55
N VAL A 750 -47.15 -1.83 17.61
CA VAL A 750 -47.85 -2.70 18.56
C VAL A 750 -48.93 -1.93 19.33
N ALA A 751 -48.64 -0.71 19.79
CA ALA A 751 -49.61 0.14 20.48
C ALA A 751 -50.80 0.51 19.59
N LEU A 752 -50.54 0.87 18.33
CA LEU A 752 -51.59 1.14 17.34
C LEU A 752 -52.42 -0.12 17.05
N MET A 753 -51.78 -1.28 16.89
CA MET A 753 -52.48 -2.55 16.67
C MET A 753 -53.39 -2.89 17.86
N ALA A 754 -52.90 -2.81 19.09
CA ALA A 754 -53.69 -3.04 20.29
C ALA A 754 -54.86 -2.04 20.40
N GLY A 755 -54.60 -0.76 20.12
CA GLY A 755 -55.62 0.29 20.10
C GLY A 755 -56.72 0.01 19.07
N VAL A 756 -56.35 -0.36 17.84
CA VAL A 756 -57.30 -0.72 16.77
C VAL A 756 -58.07 -1.99 17.13
N SER A 757 -57.42 -3.04 17.64
CA SER A 757 -58.09 -4.28 18.06
C SER A 757 -59.10 -4.05 19.19
N ALA A 758 -58.82 -3.12 20.11
CA ALA A 758 -59.75 -2.75 21.17
C ALA A 758 -60.92 -1.88 20.66
N LEU A 759 -60.65 -0.93 19.76
CA LEU A 759 -61.66 0.02 19.25
C LEU A 759 -62.55 -0.56 18.14
N ALA A 760 -62.03 -1.47 17.30
CA ALA A 760 -62.76 -2.06 16.18
C ALA A 760 -64.10 -2.71 16.58
N PRO A 761 -64.20 -3.58 17.61
CA PRO A 761 -65.47 -4.16 18.00
C PRO A 761 -66.44 -3.10 18.57
N LEU A 762 -65.92 -2.09 19.28
CA LEU A 762 -66.73 -0.99 19.83
C LEU A 762 -67.34 -0.13 18.72
N ALA A 763 -66.54 0.21 17.71
CA ALA A 763 -66.99 0.95 16.54
C ALA A 763 -68.03 0.15 15.74
N ARG A 764 -67.79 -1.14 15.52
CA ARG A 764 -68.72 -2.05 14.82
C ARG A 764 -70.05 -2.16 15.57
N SER A 765 -70.00 -2.35 16.89
CA SER A 765 -71.20 -2.38 17.75
C SER A 765 -71.98 -1.07 17.67
N LYS A 766 -71.29 0.08 17.76
CA LYS A 766 -71.91 1.40 17.66
C LYS A 766 -72.58 1.61 16.30
N GLN A 767 -71.92 1.23 15.20
CA GLN A 767 -72.44 1.38 13.85
C GLN A 767 -73.67 0.48 13.60
N VAL A 768 -73.61 -0.78 14.04
CA VAL A 768 -74.77 -1.69 14.01
C VAL A 768 -75.93 -1.09 14.81
N ASN A 769 -75.70 -0.65 16.05
CA ASN A 769 -76.75 -0.05 16.87
C ASN A 769 -77.37 1.22 16.25
N LEU A 770 -76.59 2.04 15.53
CA LEU A 770 -77.11 3.21 14.82
C LEU A 770 -77.99 2.81 13.64
N GLN A 771 -77.57 1.83 12.83
CA GLN A 771 -78.37 1.32 11.70
C GLN A 771 -79.70 0.71 12.16
N TRP A 772 -79.68 0.00 13.29
CA TRP A 772 -80.88 -0.60 13.88
C TRP A 772 -81.83 0.43 14.51
N LYS A 773 -81.36 1.65 14.84
CA LYS A 773 -82.20 2.76 15.31
C LYS A 773 -82.77 3.63 14.18
N SER A 774 -82.18 3.58 12.99
CA SER A 774 -82.66 4.32 11.81
C SER A 774 -83.65 3.54 10.94
N SER A 775 -83.85 2.25 11.23
CA SER A 775 -84.91 1.42 10.69
C SER A 775 -86.05 1.32 11.69
#